data_AF-A0A437PVG4-F1
#
_entry.id   AF-A0A437PVG4-F1
#
_cell.length_a   1.000
_cell.length_b   1.000
_cell.length_c   1.000
_cell.angle_alpha   90.00
_cell.angle_beta   90.00
_cell.angle_gamma   90.00
#
_symmetry.space_group_name_H-M   'P 1'
#
loop_
_entity.id
_entity.type
_entity.pdbx_description
1 polymer ?
#
loop_
_entity_poly.entity_id
_entity_poly.type
_entity_poly.pdbx_seq_one_letter_code
_entity_poly.pdbx_strand_id
1 'polypeptide(L)'
;MQSQDVVPRPGPVVDVEQAEAALVEHYPRLVRLAYLVLPPSLGRNRRVLTAHSLTQRALPRARTSAVAAAIPAPRTAQGRHADPGYGFVRLRVLRTALDAGRPLRRPAWPRRSQLPPLLPQVWGLRLFPRSGGADELALDQRLSALSGPGRAAFVLRGLERLDDTAVRNLLDAAGAEDPDAALAEADGVVTPAGKEALTLLESTEFDPCSLQARPPDLMRRRQHVKAVIAAAAATLVCGALLGLPGGGWAPDGAAAPAYAQNPAGRAALDPARLTKVPATAWQTSARTDFSVWPARGSLTGDRALLRRALAVWARPGGSVQVSATPGTQAGAPPGPPQLLYAGEADGARIVLLYDGLRVVRYAEPKDGTSGAALDFARADGATGPEAGALVVDRADGNVRYLTAPWVRAAAVRNLLRPSAAPMPLHRDRDGVTAPFASPALARGCTSWNALALRDDAGTRLSTDLGELVPAHLTAGRPGAPREAVAADWQHTACSLTAVRSHGVRTVNSWAYARQPLPEGAGTADWSCARADTWRGGGARTLALFTAPGAVTAAVAATAEGTPACGNRDPLVLAGVLWKSRGGTWYVVAGASRQVTSVASSGGVRAAGNILAAPARPGTTAKLSGRTASGRQVGALR
;
A
#
# COMPACT_ATOMS: atom_id res chain seq x y z
N MET A 1 61.87 16.34 -22.91
CA MET A 1 60.92 15.30 -23.32
C MET A 1 60.65 14.39 -22.14
N GLN A 2 59.51 14.53 -21.49
CA GLN A 2 58.91 13.54 -20.60
C GLN A 2 57.43 13.47 -20.97
N SER A 3 57.00 12.27 -21.35
CA SER A 3 55.63 11.96 -21.76
C SER A 3 54.66 12.29 -20.63
N GLN A 4 53.68 13.14 -20.93
CA GLN A 4 52.50 13.29 -20.08
C GLN A 4 51.65 12.04 -20.26
N ASP A 5 51.64 11.18 -19.24
CA ASP A 5 50.63 10.13 -19.09
C ASP A 5 49.25 10.81 -18.96
N VAL A 6 48.47 10.74 -20.03
CA VAL A 6 47.07 11.16 -20.04
C VAL A 6 46.28 10.12 -19.24
N VAL A 7 45.99 10.44 -17.99
CA VAL A 7 45.03 9.68 -17.17
C VAL A 7 43.67 9.66 -17.90
N PRO A 8 43.08 8.50 -18.22
CA PRO A 8 41.78 8.45 -18.88
C PRO A 8 40.73 9.05 -17.95
N ARG A 9 40.06 10.12 -18.40
CA ARG A 9 38.92 10.70 -17.67
C ARG A 9 37.85 9.62 -17.49
N PRO A 10 37.30 9.42 -16.28
CA PRO A 10 36.19 8.50 -16.08
C PRO A 10 35.00 8.94 -16.94
N GLY A 11 34.45 8.02 -17.73
CA GLY A 11 33.29 8.26 -18.59
C GLY A 11 32.04 8.64 -17.79
N PRO A 12 31.00 9.20 -18.45
CA PRO A 12 29.78 9.60 -17.77
C PRO A 12 29.16 8.40 -17.03
N VAL A 13 28.87 8.55 -15.74
CA VAL A 13 28.21 7.50 -14.95
C VAL A 13 26.72 7.56 -15.24
N VAL A 14 26.12 6.45 -15.68
CA VAL A 14 24.67 6.36 -15.87
C VAL A 14 24.05 5.93 -14.54
N ASP A 15 23.24 6.80 -13.96
CA ASP A 15 22.47 6.48 -12.76
C ASP A 15 21.25 5.62 -13.10
N VAL A 16 20.73 4.89 -12.11
CA VAL A 16 19.56 4.01 -12.24
C VAL A 16 18.34 4.80 -12.69
N GLU A 17 18.14 6.00 -12.14
CA GLU A 17 17.02 6.89 -12.48
C GLU A 17 17.08 7.34 -13.95
N GLN A 18 18.27 7.61 -14.48
CA GLN A 18 18.45 7.99 -15.88
C GLN A 18 18.21 6.81 -16.83
N ALA A 19 18.66 5.61 -16.47
CA ALA A 19 18.36 4.39 -17.24
C ALA A 19 16.88 4.02 -17.18
N GLU A 20 16.20 4.28 -16.07
CA GLU A 20 14.75 4.07 -15.91
C GLU A 20 13.95 5.05 -16.76
N ALA A 21 14.26 6.35 -16.69
CA ALA A 21 13.63 7.37 -17.52
C ALA A 21 13.78 7.04 -19.02
N ALA A 22 14.99 6.67 -19.47
CA ALA A 22 15.25 6.29 -20.85
C ALA A 22 14.51 5.01 -21.28
N LEU A 23 14.40 4.02 -20.38
CA LEU A 23 13.68 2.80 -20.66
C LEU A 23 12.18 3.05 -20.81
N VAL A 24 11.59 3.92 -19.98
CA VAL A 24 10.16 4.28 -20.06
C VAL A 24 9.90 5.11 -21.33
N GLU A 25 10.72 6.12 -21.60
CA GLU A 25 10.57 6.99 -22.78
C GLU A 25 10.70 6.20 -24.10
N HIS A 26 11.63 5.25 -24.16
CA HIS A 26 11.93 4.51 -25.38
C HIS A 26 11.49 3.04 -25.34
N TYR A 27 10.55 2.68 -24.45
CA TYR A 27 10.15 1.30 -24.24
C TYR A 27 9.72 0.58 -25.53
N PRO A 28 8.81 1.12 -26.37
CA PRO A 28 8.37 0.43 -27.59
C PRO A 28 9.53 0.20 -28.57
N ARG A 29 10.44 1.17 -28.69
CA ARG A 29 11.61 1.11 -29.56
C ARG A 29 12.61 0.04 -29.11
N LEU A 30 12.86 -0.07 -27.80
CA LEU A 30 13.74 -1.08 -27.22
C LEU A 30 13.17 -2.50 -27.32
N VAL A 31 11.86 -2.69 -27.09
CA VAL A 31 11.22 -4.00 -27.27
C VAL A 31 11.24 -4.42 -28.75
N ARG A 32 11.03 -3.47 -29.67
CA ARG A 32 11.11 -3.71 -31.12
C ARG A 32 12.52 -4.15 -31.55
N LEU A 33 13.56 -3.48 -31.05
CA LEU A 33 14.95 -3.88 -31.25
C LEU A 33 15.18 -5.34 -30.79
N ALA A 34 14.74 -5.68 -29.58
CA ALA A 34 14.87 -7.05 -29.06
C ALA A 34 14.12 -8.08 -29.91
N TYR A 35 12.88 -7.79 -30.32
CA TYR A 35 12.04 -8.68 -31.11
C TYR A 35 12.67 -9.03 -32.46
N LEU A 36 13.25 -8.04 -33.15
CA LEU A 36 13.88 -8.21 -34.45
C LEU A 36 15.22 -8.96 -34.37
N VAL A 37 15.96 -8.83 -33.27
CA VAL A 37 17.24 -9.53 -33.09
C VAL A 37 17.02 -11.01 -32.71
N LEU A 38 15.99 -11.30 -31.92
CA LEU A 38 15.68 -12.65 -31.45
C LEU A 38 15.46 -13.65 -32.61
N PRO A 39 15.92 -14.90 -32.47
CA PRO A 39 15.88 -15.86 -33.56
C PRO A 39 14.44 -16.30 -33.89
N PRO A 40 14.12 -16.51 -35.18
CA PRO A 40 12.79 -16.94 -35.63
C PRO A 40 12.39 -18.31 -35.06
N SER A 41 13.35 -19.16 -34.71
CA SER A 41 13.14 -20.49 -34.10
C SER A 41 12.37 -20.47 -32.78
N LEU A 42 12.33 -19.34 -32.07
CA LEU A 42 11.50 -19.19 -30.87
C LEU A 42 10.00 -19.20 -31.18
N GLY A 43 9.61 -18.86 -32.42
CA GLY A 43 8.23 -18.65 -32.84
C GLY A 43 7.69 -17.28 -32.40
N ARG A 44 6.79 -16.70 -33.21
CA ARG A 44 6.32 -15.30 -33.07
C ARG A 44 5.84 -14.95 -31.65
N ASN A 45 4.97 -15.76 -31.04
CA ASN A 45 4.46 -15.52 -29.69
C ASN A 45 5.54 -15.54 -28.61
N ARG A 46 6.50 -16.48 -28.67
CA ARG A 46 7.58 -16.55 -27.69
C ARG A 46 8.58 -15.41 -27.89
N ARG A 47 8.86 -15.02 -29.15
CA ARG A 47 9.69 -13.85 -29.45
C ARG A 47 9.12 -12.58 -28.81
N VAL A 48 7.80 -12.34 -28.90
CA VAL A 48 7.13 -11.20 -28.25
C VAL A 48 7.37 -11.21 -26.73
N LEU A 49 7.04 -12.32 -26.06
CA LEU A 49 7.18 -12.41 -24.61
C LEU A 49 8.63 -12.31 -24.15
N THR A 50 9.56 -12.93 -24.90
CA THR A 50 10.99 -12.82 -24.62
C THR A 50 11.47 -11.39 -24.80
N ALA A 51 11.10 -10.70 -25.88
CA ALA A 51 11.47 -9.30 -26.13
C ALA A 51 11.07 -8.37 -24.98
N HIS A 52 9.81 -8.45 -24.53
CA HIS A 52 9.34 -7.67 -23.36
C HIS A 52 10.13 -8.00 -22.10
N SER A 53 10.39 -9.28 -21.85
CA SER A 53 11.13 -9.71 -20.65
C SER A 53 12.58 -9.25 -20.64
N LEU A 54 13.24 -9.21 -21.81
CA LEU A 54 14.62 -8.75 -21.94
C LEU A 54 14.70 -7.24 -21.71
N THR A 55 13.78 -6.47 -22.31
CA THR A 55 13.71 -5.02 -22.10
C THR A 55 13.42 -4.67 -20.65
N GLN A 56 12.44 -5.30 -19.99
CA GLN A 56 12.15 -5.06 -18.57
C GLN A 56 13.31 -5.39 -17.62
N ARG A 57 14.22 -6.29 -18.02
CA ARG A 57 15.39 -6.70 -17.23
C ARG A 57 16.66 -5.90 -17.56
N ALA A 58 16.56 -4.90 -18.44
CA ALA A 58 17.70 -4.09 -18.87
C ALA A 58 18.16 -3.07 -17.82
N LEU A 59 17.37 -2.80 -16.77
CA LEU A 59 17.75 -1.87 -15.71
C LEU A 59 19.00 -2.34 -14.92
N PRO A 60 19.93 -1.43 -14.59
CA PRO A 60 21.06 -1.73 -13.72
C PRO A 60 20.58 -2.01 -12.28
N ARG A 61 21.30 -2.89 -11.55
CA ARG A 61 21.01 -3.19 -10.14
C ARG A 61 21.73 -2.26 -9.16
N ALA A 62 22.72 -1.50 -9.62
CA ALA A 62 23.52 -0.54 -8.87
C ALA A 62 24.13 0.50 -9.83
N ARG A 63 24.66 1.62 -9.32
CA ARG A 63 25.39 2.61 -10.13
C ARG A 63 26.54 1.91 -10.86
N THR A 64 26.54 1.98 -12.19
CA THR A 64 27.53 1.28 -13.01
C THR A 64 28.30 2.32 -13.82
N SER A 65 29.64 2.28 -13.76
CA SER A 65 30.47 3.14 -14.61
C SER A 65 30.19 2.82 -16.07
N ALA A 66 29.80 3.81 -16.87
CA ALA A 66 29.41 3.61 -18.26
C ALA A 66 30.63 3.49 -19.19
N VAL A 67 31.61 2.67 -18.79
CA VAL A 67 32.75 2.28 -19.63
C VAL A 67 32.27 1.54 -20.90
N ALA A 68 31.03 1.05 -20.91
CA ALA A 68 30.37 0.47 -22.09
C ALA A 68 29.42 1.43 -22.85
N ALA A 69 29.19 2.67 -22.37
CA ALA A 69 28.35 3.66 -23.08
C ALA A 69 29.18 4.70 -23.86
N ALA A 70 30.50 4.64 -23.80
CA ALA A 70 31.39 5.57 -24.50
C ALA A 70 31.72 5.08 -25.92
N ILE A 71 30.71 5.00 -26.78
CA ILE A 71 30.92 5.15 -28.22
C ILE A 71 30.27 6.48 -28.59
N PRO A 72 31.04 7.56 -28.78
CA PRO A 72 30.50 8.82 -29.27
C PRO A 72 29.89 8.58 -30.66
N ALA A 73 28.60 8.84 -30.83
CA ALA A 73 28.03 8.97 -32.16
C ALA A 73 28.72 10.15 -32.88
N PRO A 74 29.08 10.05 -34.18
CA PRO A 74 29.60 11.20 -34.93
C PRO A 74 28.54 12.30 -34.99
N ARG A 75 28.99 13.55 -34.78
CA ARG A 75 28.13 14.74 -34.86
C ARG A 75 27.69 14.97 -36.30
N THR A 76 26.56 14.42 -36.71
CA THR A 76 25.83 14.93 -37.88
C THR A 76 24.32 14.80 -37.69
N ALA A 77 23.63 15.88 -38.05
CA ALA A 77 22.18 16.13 -38.08
C ALA A 77 21.45 16.36 -36.73
N GLN A 78 21.18 17.65 -36.49
CA GLN A 78 20.23 18.28 -35.56
C GLN A 78 19.56 17.43 -34.45
N GLY A 79 19.88 17.75 -33.20
CA GLY A 79 18.91 17.82 -32.10
C GLY A 79 19.03 16.76 -31.00
N ARG A 80 19.31 17.25 -29.78
CA ARG A 80 19.36 16.55 -28.48
C ARG A 80 20.63 15.76 -28.21
N HIS A 81 21.31 16.14 -27.13
CA HIS A 81 22.39 15.38 -26.50
C HIS A 81 22.04 13.89 -26.47
N ALA A 82 22.90 13.03 -27.04
CA ALA A 82 22.72 11.59 -27.03
C ALA A 82 22.55 11.11 -25.59
N ASP A 83 21.35 10.70 -25.20
CA ASP A 83 21.02 10.32 -23.83
C ASP A 83 21.88 9.11 -23.40
N PRO A 84 22.81 9.29 -22.44
CA PRO A 84 23.63 8.20 -21.92
C PRO A 84 22.79 7.05 -21.35
N GLY A 85 21.61 7.35 -20.79
CA GLY A 85 20.65 6.36 -20.28
C GLY A 85 20.16 5.44 -21.39
N TYR A 86 19.66 6.01 -22.49
CA TYR A 86 19.21 5.26 -23.65
C TYR A 86 20.32 4.41 -24.27
N GLY A 87 21.53 4.97 -24.45
CA GLY A 87 22.69 4.24 -24.97
C GLY A 87 23.04 3.00 -24.13
N PHE A 88 23.03 3.15 -22.80
CA PHE A 88 23.28 2.05 -21.87
C PHE A 88 22.21 0.95 -21.96
N VAL A 89 20.92 1.33 -21.92
CA VAL A 89 19.81 0.37 -21.98
C VAL A 89 19.79 -0.35 -23.32
N ARG A 90 20.02 0.36 -24.43
CA ARG A 90 20.10 -0.20 -25.78
C ARG A 90 21.16 -1.29 -25.90
N LEU A 91 22.38 -1.02 -25.44
CA LEU A 91 23.47 -2.00 -25.46
C LEU A 91 23.11 -3.26 -24.67
N ARG A 92 22.49 -3.10 -23.51
CA ARG A 92 22.11 -4.22 -22.65
C ARG A 92 20.97 -5.06 -23.24
N VAL A 93 19.97 -4.42 -23.84
CA VAL A 93 18.91 -5.11 -24.58
C VAL A 93 19.50 -5.91 -25.73
N LEU A 94 20.39 -5.29 -26.53
CA LEU A 94 21.03 -5.95 -27.66
C LEU A 94 21.86 -7.17 -27.22
N ARG A 95 22.74 -7.01 -26.22
CA ARG A 95 23.55 -8.10 -25.68
C ARG A 95 22.71 -9.28 -25.20
N THR A 96 21.64 -9.00 -24.45
CA THR A 96 20.78 -10.05 -23.91
C THR A 96 19.90 -10.73 -24.98
N ALA A 97 19.53 -10.02 -26.04
CA ALA A 97 18.84 -10.59 -27.20
C ALA A 97 19.75 -11.52 -28.02
N LEU A 98 21.02 -11.13 -28.23
CA LEU A 98 22.02 -12.00 -28.88
C LEU A 98 22.29 -13.25 -28.03
N ASP A 99 22.44 -13.10 -26.72
CA ASP A 99 22.62 -14.22 -25.79
C ASP A 99 21.45 -15.22 -25.80
N ALA A 100 20.22 -14.71 -25.88
CA ALA A 100 19.01 -15.53 -25.94
C ALA A 100 18.95 -16.41 -27.21
N GLY A 101 19.66 -16.03 -28.27
CA GLY A 101 19.75 -16.78 -29.52
C GLY A 101 20.92 -17.78 -29.60
N ARG A 102 21.82 -17.83 -28.61
CA ARG A 102 22.96 -18.76 -28.62
C ARG A 102 22.50 -20.21 -28.30
N PRO A 103 23.09 -21.22 -28.96
CA PRO A 103 22.78 -22.62 -28.66
C PRO A 103 23.21 -22.99 -27.23
N LEU A 104 22.39 -23.77 -26.54
CA LEU A 104 22.67 -24.31 -25.21
C LEU A 104 23.74 -25.42 -25.33
N ARG A 105 25.03 -25.06 -25.20
CA ARG A 105 26.12 -26.04 -25.14
C ARG A 105 26.23 -26.65 -23.74
N ARG A 106 26.38 -27.98 -23.69
CA ARG A 106 26.15 -28.82 -22.50
C ARG A 106 27.10 -28.69 -21.28
N PRO A 107 28.18 -27.88 -21.23
CA PRO A 107 28.83 -27.61 -19.96
C PRO A 107 28.47 -26.24 -19.35
N ALA A 108 27.80 -25.33 -20.08
CA ALA A 108 27.51 -23.99 -19.58
C ALA A 108 26.09 -23.91 -19.00
N TRP A 109 25.95 -23.42 -17.77
CA TRP A 109 24.65 -23.10 -17.19
C TRP A 109 23.90 -22.08 -18.08
N PRO A 110 22.60 -22.29 -18.35
CA PRO A 110 21.83 -21.40 -19.20
C PRO A 110 21.81 -19.99 -18.61
N ARG A 111 22.07 -18.99 -19.45
CA ARG A 111 21.95 -17.59 -19.02
C ARG A 111 20.49 -17.27 -18.74
N ARG A 112 20.23 -16.33 -17.83
CA ARG A 112 18.86 -15.89 -17.50
C ARG A 112 18.05 -15.39 -18.71
N SER A 113 18.72 -14.91 -19.76
CA SER A 113 18.12 -14.50 -21.04
C SER A 113 17.63 -15.68 -21.91
N GLN A 114 18.12 -16.89 -21.65
CA GLN A 114 17.75 -18.12 -22.38
C GLN A 114 16.61 -18.89 -21.68
N LEU A 115 16.30 -18.55 -20.42
CA LEU A 115 15.20 -19.13 -19.67
C LEU A 115 13.86 -18.53 -20.13
N PRO A 116 12.75 -19.31 -20.13
CA PRO A 116 11.44 -18.80 -20.49
C PRO A 116 11.02 -17.62 -19.59
N PRO A 117 10.31 -16.62 -20.14
CA PRO A 117 9.91 -15.44 -19.37
C PRO A 117 8.87 -15.81 -18.31
N LEU A 118 9.04 -15.26 -17.09
CA LEU A 118 8.05 -15.33 -16.00
C LEU A 118 6.99 -14.23 -16.15
N LEU A 119 6.51 -14.03 -17.37
CA LEU A 119 5.37 -13.13 -17.62
C LEU A 119 4.08 -13.94 -17.49
N PRO A 120 2.99 -13.35 -16.96
CA PRO A 120 1.71 -14.04 -16.85
C PRO A 120 1.25 -14.54 -18.23
N GLN A 121 1.07 -15.86 -18.36
CA GLN A 121 0.58 -16.49 -19.57
C GLN A 121 -0.91 -16.79 -19.41
N VAL A 122 -1.75 -16.20 -20.26
CA VAL A 122 -3.18 -16.53 -20.27
C VAL A 122 -3.35 -17.84 -21.02
N TRP A 123 -3.83 -18.86 -20.32
CA TRP A 123 -4.11 -20.15 -20.92
C TRP A 123 -5.24 -20.01 -21.93
N GLY A 124 -5.00 -20.41 -23.19
CA GLY A 124 -6.00 -20.30 -24.25
C GLY A 124 -5.91 -19.04 -25.11
N LEU A 125 -4.86 -18.22 -25.00
CA LEU A 125 -4.60 -17.09 -25.91
C LEU A 125 -3.12 -17.01 -26.32
N ARG A 126 -2.85 -16.60 -27.56
CA ARG A 126 -1.52 -16.30 -28.07
C ARG A 126 -1.46 -14.87 -28.61
N LEU A 127 -0.37 -14.17 -28.34
CA LEU A 127 -0.12 -12.80 -28.75
C LEU A 127 0.78 -12.78 -29.98
N PHE A 128 0.38 -12.01 -30.99
CA PHE A 128 1.15 -11.81 -32.21
C PHE A 128 1.14 -10.32 -32.57
N PRO A 129 2.23 -9.75 -33.11
CA PRO A 129 2.16 -8.44 -33.77
C PRO A 129 1.12 -8.47 -34.90
N ARG A 130 0.61 -7.30 -35.30
CA ARG A 130 -0.31 -7.22 -36.45
C ARG A 130 0.36 -7.78 -37.70
N SER A 131 -0.34 -8.56 -38.51
CA SER A 131 0.20 -9.03 -39.79
C SER A 131 0.42 -7.83 -40.73
N GLY A 132 1.59 -7.73 -41.35
CA GLY A 132 1.90 -6.74 -42.38
C GLY A 132 1.52 -7.25 -43.77
N GLY A 133 1.87 -6.46 -44.78
CA GLY A 133 1.68 -6.79 -46.19
C GLY A 133 2.75 -7.73 -46.74
N ALA A 134 2.78 -7.87 -48.06
CA ALA A 134 3.73 -8.76 -48.74
C ALA A 134 5.20 -8.33 -48.55
N ASP A 135 5.45 -7.02 -48.44
CA ASP A 135 6.79 -6.46 -48.29
C ASP A 135 7.36 -6.70 -46.89
N GLU A 136 6.55 -6.57 -45.84
CA GLU A 136 6.94 -6.91 -44.47
C GLU A 136 7.19 -8.42 -44.31
N LEU A 137 6.38 -9.27 -44.95
CA LEU A 137 6.62 -10.71 -44.97
C LEU A 137 7.93 -11.07 -45.68
N ALA A 138 8.20 -10.45 -46.83
CA ALA A 138 9.45 -10.65 -47.56
C ALA A 138 10.67 -10.19 -46.75
N LEU A 139 10.52 -9.12 -45.96
CA LEU A 139 11.56 -8.66 -45.04
C LEU A 139 11.77 -9.62 -43.86
N ASP A 140 10.69 -10.10 -43.19
CA ASP A 140 10.79 -11.09 -42.10
C ASP A 140 11.49 -12.38 -42.58
N GLN A 141 11.21 -12.83 -43.81
CA GLN A 141 11.87 -13.98 -44.42
C GLN A 141 13.38 -13.76 -44.63
N ARG A 142 13.79 -12.61 -45.19
CA ARG A 142 15.21 -12.29 -45.38
C ARG A 142 15.94 -12.14 -44.04
N LEU A 143 15.35 -11.45 -43.07
CA LEU A 143 15.91 -11.33 -41.73
C LEU A 143 16.05 -12.69 -41.03
N SER A 144 15.12 -13.62 -41.28
CA SER A 144 15.17 -14.96 -40.71
C SER A 144 16.38 -15.78 -41.17
N ALA A 145 16.95 -15.46 -42.34
CA ALA A 145 18.13 -16.12 -42.91
C ALA A 145 19.46 -15.58 -42.37
N LEU A 146 19.48 -14.38 -41.77
CA LEU A 146 20.69 -13.78 -41.22
C LEU A 146 21.10 -14.40 -39.88
N SER A 147 22.37 -14.23 -39.51
CA SER A 147 22.83 -14.51 -38.15
C SER A 147 22.21 -13.55 -37.13
N GLY A 148 22.34 -13.86 -35.83
CA GLY A 148 21.92 -12.95 -34.76
C GLY A 148 22.59 -11.57 -34.85
N PRO A 149 23.93 -11.52 -34.95
CA PRO A 149 24.68 -10.29 -35.22
C PRO A 149 24.29 -9.61 -36.54
N GLY A 150 24.09 -10.35 -37.63
CA GLY A 150 23.66 -9.79 -38.92
C GLY A 150 22.29 -9.10 -38.86
N ARG A 151 21.29 -9.71 -38.19
CA ARG A 151 20.01 -9.05 -37.90
C ARG A 151 20.20 -7.80 -37.07
N ALA A 152 21.05 -7.84 -36.05
CA ALA A 152 21.33 -6.67 -35.22
C ALA A 152 21.95 -5.52 -36.03
N ALA A 153 22.92 -5.80 -36.89
CA ALA A 153 23.52 -4.80 -37.78
C ALA A 153 22.46 -4.12 -38.67
N PHE A 154 21.61 -4.91 -39.33
CA PHE A 154 20.52 -4.40 -40.17
C PHE A 154 19.53 -3.52 -39.39
N VAL A 155 19.13 -3.96 -38.19
CA VAL A 155 18.16 -3.23 -37.35
C VAL A 155 18.77 -1.94 -36.80
N LEU A 156 20.05 -1.93 -36.42
CA LEU A 156 20.70 -0.72 -35.90
C LEU A 156 20.87 0.36 -36.99
N ARG A 157 21.13 -0.03 -38.24
CA ARG A 157 21.16 0.91 -39.38
C ARG A 157 19.78 1.50 -39.68
N GLY A 158 18.72 0.69 -39.60
CA GLY A 158 17.36 1.15 -39.92
C GLY A 158 16.64 1.82 -38.76
N LEU A 159 16.43 1.07 -37.67
CA LEU A 159 15.65 1.50 -36.51
C LEU A 159 16.41 2.53 -35.66
N GLU A 160 17.73 2.37 -35.50
CA GLU A 160 18.56 3.29 -34.70
C GLU A 160 19.30 4.35 -35.54
N ARG A 161 19.26 4.23 -36.88
CA ARG A 161 19.89 5.16 -37.84
C ARG A 161 21.36 5.42 -37.54
N LEU A 162 22.07 4.40 -37.05
CA LEU A 162 23.50 4.48 -36.74
C LEU A 162 24.34 4.25 -37.99
N ASP A 163 25.46 4.96 -38.10
CA ASP A 163 26.48 4.67 -39.10
C ASP A 163 27.24 3.38 -38.80
N ASP A 164 27.93 2.85 -39.81
CA ASP A 164 28.61 1.56 -39.74
C ASP A 164 29.68 1.49 -38.66
N THR A 165 30.35 2.60 -38.36
CA THR A 165 31.34 2.67 -37.29
C THR A 165 30.66 2.53 -35.92
N ALA A 166 29.55 3.23 -35.70
CA ALA A 166 28.76 3.12 -34.48
C ALA A 166 28.12 1.72 -34.33
N VAL A 167 27.66 1.11 -35.42
CA VAL A 167 27.13 -0.27 -35.42
C VAL A 167 28.21 -1.27 -35.07
N ARG A 168 29.39 -1.19 -35.70
CA ARG A 168 30.54 -2.07 -35.42
C ARG A 168 30.89 -2.04 -33.94
N ASN A 169 31.07 -0.85 -33.39
CA ASN A 169 31.44 -0.67 -31.99
C ASN A 169 30.36 -1.20 -31.03
N LEU A 170 29.06 -1.01 -31.36
CA LEU A 170 27.96 -1.48 -30.53
C LEU A 170 27.83 -3.01 -30.56
N LEU A 171 28.08 -3.64 -31.71
CA LEU A 171 28.08 -5.11 -31.85
C LEU A 171 29.26 -5.74 -31.09
N ASP A 172 30.45 -5.15 -31.20
CA ASP A 172 31.63 -5.56 -30.42
C ASP A 172 31.34 -5.46 -28.91
N ALA A 173 30.83 -4.31 -28.47
CA ALA A 173 30.42 -4.12 -27.08
C ALA A 173 29.29 -5.09 -26.66
N ALA A 174 28.43 -5.53 -27.58
CA ALA A 174 27.39 -6.53 -27.30
C ALA A 174 27.93 -7.98 -27.28
N GLY A 175 29.21 -8.19 -27.62
CA GLY A 175 29.87 -9.49 -27.63
C GLY A 175 29.64 -10.30 -28.90
N ALA A 176 29.44 -9.65 -30.05
CA ALA A 176 29.51 -10.30 -31.35
C ALA A 176 30.96 -10.72 -31.67
N GLU A 177 31.15 -11.93 -32.21
CA GLU A 177 32.49 -12.47 -32.48
C GLU A 177 33.16 -11.79 -33.69
N ASP A 178 32.38 -11.44 -34.72
CA ASP A 178 32.85 -10.75 -35.92
C ASP A 178 31.83 -9.67 -36.35
N PRO A 179 32.00 -8.41 -35.88
CA PRO A 179 31.13 -7.29 -36.25
C PRO A 179 31.18 -6.92 -37.74
N ASP A 180 32.30 -7.15 -38.42
CA ASP A 180 32.46 -6.80 -39.83
C ASP A 180 31.73 -7.80 -40.74
N ALA A 181 31.80 -9.10 -40.42
CA ALA A 181 30.98 -10.11 -41.08
C ALA A 181 29.48 -9.84 -40.87
N ALA A 182 29.07 -9.36 -39.69
CA ALA A 182 27.68 -8.99 -39.42
C ALA A 182 27.20 -7.80 -40.28
N LEU A 183 28.06 -6.81 -40.53
CA LEU A 183 27.76 -5.70 -41.44
C LEU A 183 27.67 -6.17 -42.89
N ALA A 184 28.58 -7.05 -43.34
CA ALA A 184 28.54 -7.65 -44.67
C ALA A 184 27.29 -8.53 -44.89
N GLU A 185 26.87 -9.30 -43.88
CA GLU A 185 25.60 -10.04 -43.92
C GLU A 185 24.39 -9.11 -44.06
N ALA A 186 24.40 -7.96 -43.37
CA ALA A 186 23.34 -6.97 -43.47
C ALA A 186 23.29 -6.28 -44.84
N ASP A 187 24.44 -6.08 -45.50
CA ASP A 187 24.53 -5.52 -46.87
C ASP A 187 23.91 -6.47 -47.90
N GLY A 188 23.93 -7.78 -47.64
CA GLY A 188 23.32 -8.79 -48.51
C GLY A 188 21.78 -8.75 -48.56
N VAL A 189 21.12 -7.96 -47.70
CA VAL A 189 19.66 -7.82 -47.67
C VAL A 189 19.21 -6.83 -48.76
N VAL A 190 19.08 -7.31 -49.99
CA VAL A 190 18.50 -6.54 -51.11
C VAL A 190 16.99 -6.78 -51.16
N THR A 191 16.20 -5.72 -50.97
CA THR A 191 14.75 -5.74 -51.26
C THR A 191 14.45 -5.01 -52.57
N PRO A 192 13.34 -5.30 -53.27
CA PRO A 192 12.96 -4.60 -54.50
C PRO A 192 12.82 -3.07 -54.33
N ALA A 193 12.73 -2.59 -53.10
CA ALA A 193 12.41 -1.22 -52.74
C ALA A 193 13.54 -0.45 -52.01
N GLY A 194 14.78 -0.97 -51.96
CA GLY A 194 15.93 -0.22 -51.46
C GLY A 194 15.72 0.44 -50.07
N LYS A 195 15.96 1.77 -49.95
CA LYS A 195 15.81 2.57 -48.72
C LYS A 195 14.47 2.40 -47.98
N GLU A 196 13.43 1.91 -48.66
CA GLU A 196 12.14 1.61 -48.04
C GLU A 196 12.20 0.40 -47.08
N ALA A 197 13.13 -0.55 -47.26
CA ALA A 197 13.28 -1.72 -46.38
C ALA A 197 13.60 -1.36 -44.92
N LEU A 198 14.40 -0.32 -44.72
CA LEU A 198 14.71 0.17 -43.37
C LEU A 198 13.49 0.88 -42.75
N THR A 199 12.63 1.49 -43.56
CA THR A 199 11.37 2.09 -43.09
C THR A 199 10.32 1.04 -42.75
N LEU A 200 10.35 -0.13 -43.39
CA LEU A 200 9.47 -1.26 -43.04
C LEU A 200 9.71 -1.79 -41.62
N LEU A 201 10.90 -1.59 -41.03
CA LEU A 201 11.14 -1.90 -39.61
C LEU A 201 10.29 -1.06 -38.65
N GLU A 202 9.82 0.11 -39.11
CA GLU A 202 8.92 0.99 -38.35
C GLU A 202 7.43 0.53 -38.46
N SER A 203 7.12 -0.45 -39.32
CA SER A 203 5.76 -0.99 -39.50
C SER A 203 5.21 -1.72 -38.27
N THR A 204 3.88 -1.91 -38.24
CA THR A 204 3.20 -2.60 -37.15
C THR A 204 3.46 -4.11 -37.10
N GLU A 205 4.00 -4.74 -38.16
CA GLU A 205 4.36 -6.16 -38.14
C GLU A 205 5.56 -6.46 -37.23
N PHE A 206 6.47 -5.50 -37.12
CA PHE A 206 7.61 -5.60 -36.25
C PHE A 206 7.36 -4.92 -34.91
N ASP A 207 6.13 -4.49 -34.61
CA ASP A 207 5.79 -3.82 -33.35
C ASP A 207 5.25 -4.79 -32.28
N PRO A 208 6.08 -5.25 -31.33
CA PRO A 208 5.63 -6.11 -30.23
C PRO A 208 4.74 -5.37 -29.22
N CYS A 209 4.60 -4.04 -29.28
CA CYS A 209 3.66 -3.28 -28.45
C CYS A 209 2.25 -3.17 -29.08
N SER A 210 2.08 -3.50 -30.37
CA SER A 210 0.79 -3.48 -31.08
C SER A 210 0.32 -4.91 -31.38
N LEU A 211 -0.24 -5.57 -30.36
CA LEU A 211 -0.54 -7.01 -30.36
C LEU A 211 -2.00 -7.33 -30.69
N GLN A 212 -2.20 -8.42 -31.44
CA GLN A 212 -3.48 -9.12 -31.59
C GLN A 212 -3.48 -10.40 -30.77
N ALA A 213 -4.53 -10.61 -29.98
CA ALA A 213 -4.78 -11.87 -29.31
C ALA A 213 -5.52 -12.82 -30.26
N ARG A 214 -4.97 -14.02 -30.49
CA ARG A 214 -5.62 -15.09 -31.25
C ARG A 214 -5.76 -16.36 -30.41
N PRO A 215 -6.84 -17.13 -30.57
CA PRO A 215 -6.96 -18.43 -29.92
C PRO A 215 -5.83 -19.36 -30.38
N PRO A 216 -5.31 -20.24 -29.51
CA PRO A 216 -4.39 -21.29 -29.92
C PRO A 216 -5.14 -22.28 -30.82
N ASP A 217 -4.39 -22.90 -31.74
CA ASP A 217 -4.90 -23.94 -32.64
C ASP A 217 -5.75 -24.98 -31.88
N LEU A 218 -7.07 -24.90 -32.09
CA LEU A 218 -8.07 -25.67 -31.38
C LEU A 218 -8.05 -27.16 -31.77
N MET A 219 -7.53 -27.49 -32.96
CA MET A 219 -7.47 -28.88 -33.45
C MET A 219 -6.34 -29.67 -32.79
N ARG A 220 -5.20 -29.01 -32.52
CA ARG A 220 -4.05 -29.63 -31.83
C ARG A 220 -4.37 -30.02 -30.39
N ARG A 221 -5.25 -29.28 -29.71
CA ARG A 221 -5.72 -29.58 -28.34
C ARG A 221 -6.54 -30.87 -28.28
N ARG A 222 -7.35 -31.16 -29.30
CA ARG A 222 -8.16 -32.39 -29.38
C ARG A 222 -7.30 -33.64 -29.53
N GLN A 223 -6.11 -33.52 -30.11
CA GLN A 223 -5.18 -34.64 -30.30
C GLN A 223 -4.38 -34.93 -29.02
N HIS A 224 -3.97 -33.92 -28.26
CA HIS A 224 -3.17 -34.12 -27.04
C HIS A 224 -3.98 -34.54 -25.80
N VAL A 225 -5.30 -34.28 -25.75
CA VAL A 225 -6.17 -34.76 -24.67
C VAL A 225 -6.26 -36.29 -24.65
N LYS A 226 -6.16 -36.96 -25.81
CA LYS A 226 -6.18 -38.42 -25.89
C LYS A 226 -4.93 -39.07 -25.30
N ALA A 227 -3.78 -38.40 -25.35
CA ALA A 227 -2.52 -38.89 -24.76
C ALA A 227 -2.49 -38.74 -23.22
N VAL A 228 -3.16 -37.72 -22.67
CA VAL A 228 -3.22 -37.48 -21.22
C VAL A 228 -4.06 -38.54 -20.49
N ILE A 229 -5.11 -39.04 -21.14
CA ILE A 229 -5.98 -40.08 -20.56
C ILE A 229 -5.24 -41.43 -20.43
N ALA A 230 -4.40 -41.77 -21.40
CA ALA A 230 -3.56 -42.98 -21.34
C ALA A 230 -2.47 -42.88 -20.26
N ALA A 231 -1.87 -41.70 -20.07
CA ALA A 231 -0.86 -41.48 -19.03
C ALA A 231 -1.43 -41.53 -17.60
N ALA A 232 -2.67 -41.05 -17.41
CA ALA A 232 -3.35 -41.05 -16.11
C ALA A 232 -3.68 -42.46 -15.60
N ALA A 233 -4.00 -43.39 -16.51
CA ALA A 233 -4.27 -44.78 -16.14
C ALA A 233 -3.01 -45.51 -15.64
N ALA A 234 -1.83 -45.23 -16.22
CA ALA A 234 -0.57 -45.82 -15.78
C ALA A 234 -0.07 -45.24 -14.44
N THR A 235 -0.31 -43.96 -14.16
CA THR A 235 0.11 -43.32 -12.89
C THR A 235 -0.75 -43.73 -11.70
N LEU A 236 -2.03 -44.05 -11.91
CA LEU A 236 -2.91 -44.57 -10.86
C LEU A 236 -2.46 -45.95 -10.34
N VAL A 237 -1.88 -46.78 -11.22
CA VAL A 237 -1.36 -48.11 -10.84
C VAL A 237 -0.01 -48.02 -10.11
N CYS A 238 0.87 -47.07 -10.48
CA CYS A 238 2.13 -46.84 -9.77
C CYS A 238 1.97 -46.02 -8.47
N GLY A 239 0.96 -45.15 -8.38
CA GLY A 239 0.71 -44.30 -7.21
C GLY A 239 0.22 -45.05 -5.96
N ALA A 240 -0.42 -46.21 -6.14
CA ALA A 240 -0.90 -47.04 -5.04
C ALA A 240 0.23 -47.77 -4.27
N LEU A 241 1.44 -47.86 -4.84
CA LEU A 241 2.60 -48.51 -4.21
C LEU A 241 3.63 -47.53 -3.60
N LEU A 242 3.46 -46.22 -3.76
CA LEU A 242 4.36 -45.18 -3.21
C LEU A 242 3.64 -44.15 -2.30
N GLY A 243 2.39 -44.42 -1.91
CA GLY A 243 1.54 -43.51 -1.15
C GLY A 243 1.78 -43.49 0.36
N LEU A 244 2.98 -43.09 0.81
CA LEU A 244 3.15 -42.46 2.14
C LEU A 244 3.48 -40.98 1.89
N PRO A 245 2.65 -40.01 2.33
CA PRO A 245 2.91 -38.61 2.03
C PRO A 245 3.95 -38.06 3.01
N GLY A 246 5.22 -38.09 2.60
CA GLY A 246 6.31 -37.39 3.27
C GLY A 246 7.36 -36.99 2.24
N GLY A 247 7.59 -35.68 2.07
CA GLY A 247 8.69 -35.20 1.23
C GLY A 247 8.40 -33.92 0.46
N GLY A 248 8.03 -32.85 1.18
CA GLY A 248 8.06 -31.50 0.66
C GLY A 248 9.08 -30.66 1.42
N TRP A 249 10.22 -30.43 0.75
CA TRP A 249 11.35 -29.53 1.06
C TRP A 249 12.54 -30.18 1.77
N ALA A 250 13.73 -29.81 1.30
CA ALA A 250 15.04 -30.44 1.48
C ALA A 250 15.35 -30.94 2.91
N PRO A 251 16.10 -32.06 3.06
CA PRO A 251 16.68 -32.39 4.35
C PRO A 251 17.75 -31.34 4.67
N ASP A 252 17.64 -30.73 5.85
CA ASP A 252 18.63 -29.87 6.50
C ASP A 252 18.66 -28.37 6.13
N GLY A 253 17.49 -27.74 5.98
CA GLY A 253 17.33 -26.28 6.06
C GLY A 253 16.52 -25.86 7.29
N ALA A 254 16.89 -24.76 7.96
CA ALA A 254 16.21 -24.24 9.17
C ALA A 254 14.74 -23.77 8.97
N ALA A 255 14.15 -24.01 7.80
CA ALA A 255 12.78 -23.63 7.49
C ALA A 255 11.80 -24.73 7.93
N ALA A 256 10.94 -24.41 8.90
CA ALA A 256 9.87 -25.27 9.38
C ALA A 256 8.87 -25.65 8.26
N PRO A 257 8.14 -26.78 8.40
CA PRO A 257 7.12 -27.19 7.44
C PRO A 257 6.04 -26.11 7.25
N ALA A 258 5.33 -26.16 6.11
CA ALA A 258 4.22 -25.25 5.82
C ALA A 258 3.26 -25.15 7.03
N TYR A 259 2.77 -23.96 7.36
CA TYR A 259 2.04 -23.67 8.61
C TYR A 259 0.94 -24.72 8.97
N ALA A 260 0.21 -25.24 7.98
CA ALA A 260 -0.81 -26.29 8.17
C ALA A 260 -0.27 -27.67 8.61
N GLN A 261 1.04 -27.90 8.51
CA GLN A 261 1.72 -29.12 8.92
C GLN A 261 2.50 -28.94 10.23
N ASN A 262 2.69 -27.70 10.69
CA ASN A 262 3.24 -27.41 12.01
C ASN A 262 2.20 -27.80 13.10
N PRO A 263 2.57 -28.57 14.15
CA PRO A 263 1.67 -28.92 15.24
C PRO A 263 0.98 -27.72 15.90
N ALA A 264 1.69 -26.59 16.07
CA ALA A 264 1.13 -25.36 16.61
C ALA A 264 0.08 -24.75 15.66
N GLY A 265 0.37 -24.77 14.35
CA GLY A 265 -0.58 -24.33 13.32
C GLY A 265 -1.82 -25.22 13.26
N ARG A 266 -1.68 -26.55 13.33
CA ARG A 266 -2.82 -27.48 13.40
C ARG A 266 -3.67 -27.24 14.65
N ALA A 267 -3.02 -27.05 15.80
CA ALA A 267 -3.71 -26.74 17.05
C ALA A 267 -4.48 -25.42 16.98
N ALA A 268 -3.93 -24.41 16.29
CA ALA A 268 -4.57 -23.12 16.11
C ALA A 268 -5.85 -23.19 15.25
N LEU A 269 -5.99 -24.21 14.40
CA LEU A 269 -7.17 -24.43 13.56
C LEU A 269 -8.20 -25.39 14.17
N ASP A 270 -7.93 -25.93 15.35
CA ASP A 270 -8.83 -26.83 16.04
C ASP A 270 -9.82 -26.03 16.93
N PRO A 271 -11.13 -26.00 16.59
CA PRO A 271 -12.12 -25.30 17.40
C PRO A 271 -12.25 -25.87 18.82
N ALA A 272 -11.82 -27.10 19.08
CA ALA A 272 -11.81 -27.68 20.42
C ALA A 272 -10.68 -27.13 21.32
N ARG A 273 -9.66 -26.52 20.72
CA ARG A 273 -8.52 -25.92 21.42
C ARG A 273 -8.65 -24.42 21.64
N LEU A 274 -9.74 -23.81 21.19
CA LEU A 274 -10.04 -22.40 21.46
C LEU A 274 -10.01 -22.12 22.97
N THR A 275 -9.27 -21.09 23.36
CA THR A 275 -9.24 -20.67 24.76
C THR A 275 -10.58 -20.05 25.12
N LYS A 276 -11.27 -20.62 26.12
CA LYS A 276 -12.52 -20.08 26.68
C LYS A 276 -12.26 -19.65 28.11
N VAL A 277 -12.21 -18.34 28.33
CA VAL A 277 -11.98 -17.78 29.67
C VAL A 277 -13.24 -17.99 30.52
N PRO A 278 -13.11 -18.40 31.81
CA PRO A 278 -14.24 -18.53 32.71
C PRO A 278 -15.04 -17.24 32.87
N ALA A 279 -16.37 -17.36 33.00
CA ALA A 279 -17.29 -16.22 33.07
C ALA A 279 -16.97 -15.19 34.18
N THR A 280 -16.36 -15.66 35.28
CA THR A 280 -16.03 -14.87 36.47
C THR A 280 -14.55 -14.46 36.53
N ALA A 281 -13.70 -14.84 35.57
CA ALA A 281 -12.25 -14.61 35.64
C ALA A 281 -11.87 -13.13 35.75
N TRP A 282 -12.65 -12.24 35.13
CA TRP A 282 -12.45 -10.80 35.20
C TRP A 282 -12.70 -10.20 36.60
N GLN A 283 -13.47 -10.88 37.47
CA GLN A 283 -13.83 -10.36 38.79
C GLN A 283 -12.65 -10.38 39.76
N THR A 284 -11.74 -11.34 39.60
CA THR A 284 -10.57 -11.52 40.47
C THR A 284 -9.25 -11.18 39.77
N SER A 285 -9.30 -10.84 38.48
CA SER A 285 -8.09 -10.52 37.72
C SER A 285 -7.60 -9.10 38.05
N ALA A 286 -6.28 -8.94 38.13
CA ALA A 286 -5.66 -7.62 38.16
C ALA A 286 -5.69 -6.90 36.79
N ARG A 287 -6.04 -7.62 35.71
CA ARG A 287 -6.12 -7.09 34.34
C ARG A 287 -7.55 -6.72 33.96
N THR A 288 -7.68 -5.62 33.22
CA THR A 288 -8.93 -5.13 32.63
C THR A 288 -8.79 -5.01 31.11
N ASP A 289 -8.49 -6.12 30.44
CA ASP A 289 -8.24 -6.17 29.00
C ASP A 289 -8.99 -7.35 28.33
N PHE A 290 -8.77 -7.58 27.04
CA PHE A 290 -9.42 -8.68 26.30
C PHE A 290 -9.03 -10.08 26.81
N SER A 291 -7.90 -10.25 27.50
CA SER A 291 -7.44 -11.57 27.94
C SER A 291 -8.30 -12.16 29.06
N VAL A 292 -9.17 -11.36 29.68
CA VAL A 292 -10.09 -11.78 30.75
C VAL A 292 -11.56 -11.79 30.29
N TRP A 293 -11.83 -11.54 29.00
CA TRP A 293 -13.18 -11.59 28.46
C TRP A 293 -13.66 -13.04 28.29
N PRO A 294 -14.81 -13.41 28.86
CA PRO A 294 -15.38 -14.73 28.65
C PRO A 294 -15.97 -14.87 27.24
N ALA A 295 -16.01 -16.10 26.74
CA ALA A 295 -16.72 -16.44 25.51
C ALA A 295 -18.24 -16.25 25.72
N ARG A 296 -18.88 -15.42 24.89
CA ARG A 296 -20.33 -15.12 24.98
C ARG A 296 -21.04 -15.32 23.64
N GLY A 297 -22.37 -15.43 23.66
CA GLY A 297 -23.18 -15.64 22.46
C GLY A 297 -23.64 -17.10 22.25
N SER A 298 -24.77 -17.23 21.56
CA SER A 298 -25.47 -18.50 21.33
C SER A 298 -24.72 -19.50 20.45
N LEU A 299 -23.77 -19.06 19.63
CA LEU A 299 -23.03 -19.90 18.68
C LEU A 299 -21.64 -20.30 19.18
N THR A 300 -21.32 -20.07 20.45
CA THR A 300 -20.03 -20.46 21.06
C THR A 300 -19.80 -21.98 21.11
N GLY A 301 -20.86 -22.77 20.92
CA GLY A 301 -20.82 -24.23 20.78
C GLY A 301 -20.81 -24.74 19.33
N ASP A 302 -21.04 -23.87 18.34
CA ASP A 302 -21.09 -24.27 16.93
C ASP A 302 -19.68 -24.56 16.37
N ARG A 303 -19.26 -25.82 16.49
CA ARG A 303 -17.95 -26.26 16.02
C ARG A 303 -17.77 -26.10 14.50
N ALA A 304 -18.85 -26.13 13.72
CA ALA A 304 -18.75 -25.99 12.27
C ALA A 304 -18.44 -24.53 11.89
N LEU A 305 -19.16 -23.58 12.48
CA LEU A 305 -18.89 -22.15 12.33
C LEU A 305 -17.48 -21.80 12.81
N LEU A 306 -17.10 -22.23 14.02
CA LEU A 306 -15.78 -21.93 14.59
C LEU A 306 -14.64 -22.50 13.75
N ARG A 307 -14.80 -23.71 13.20
CA ARG A 307 -13.83 -24.29 12.26
C ARG A 307 -13.71 -23.46 10.99
N ARG A 308 -14.82 -22.98 10.42
CA ARG A 308 -14.80 -22.10 9.23
C ARG A 308 -14.10 -20.78 9.54
N ALA A 309 -14.42 -20.13 10.66
CA ALA A 309 -13.79 -18.88 11.08
C ALA A 309 -12.25 -19.02 11.19
N LEU A 310 -11.77 -20.11 11.84
CA LEU A 310 -10.34 -20.39 11.97
C LEU A 310 -9.68 -20.71 10.63
N ALA A 311 -10.35 -21.49 9.77
CA ALA A 311 -9.85 -21.80 8.44
C ALA A 311 -9.72 -20.55 7.56
N VAL A 312 -10.72 -19.67 7.59
CA VAL A 312 -10.72 -18.39 6.87
C VAL A 312 -9.65 -17.45 7.41
N TRP A 313 -9.46 -17.38 8.73
CA TRP A 313 -8.37 -16.61 9.31
C TRP A 313 -7.00 -17.11 8.81
N ALA A 314 -6.77 -18.42 8.83
CA ALA A 314 -5.49 -18.96 8.42
C ALA A 314 -5.22 -18.85 6.91
N ARG A 315 -6.27 -18.93 6.09
CA ARG A 315 -6.18 -18.83 4.63
C ARG A 315 -7.50 -18.31 4.04
N PRO A 316 -7.68 -16.99 3.94
CA PRO A 316 -8.90 -16.42 3.37
C PRO A 316 -9.02 -16.80 1.90
N GLY A 317 -10.21 -17.28 1.50
CA GLY A 317 -10.52 -17.54 0.10
C GLY A 317 -10.70 -16.24 -0.69
N GLY A 318 -10.61 -16.30 -2.03
CA GLY A 318 -10.71 -15.10 -2.88
C GLY A 318 -12.05 -14.36 -2.82
N SER A 319 -13.10 -14.98 -2.29
CA SER A 319 -14.42 -14.36 -2.06
C SER A 319 -14.58 -13.72 -0.68
N VAL A 320 -13.59 -13.86 0.22
CA VAL A 320 -13.62 -13.28 1.56
C VAL A 320 -13.10 -11.85 1.51
N GLN A 321 -13.88 -10.91 2.02
CA GLN A 321 -13.43 -9.53 2.18
C GLN A 321 -12.49 -9.45 3.38
N VAL A 322 -11.20 -9.15 3.14
CA VAL A 322 -10.21 -9.03 4.20
C VAL A 322 -9.90 -7.57 4.45
N SER A 323 -10.09 -7.12 5.68
CA SER A 323 -9.71 -5.78 6.12
C SER A 323 -8.76 -5.84 7.30
N ALA A 324 -7.81 -4.91 7.38
CA ALA A 324 -6.90 -4.82 8.51
C ALA A 324 -6.66 -3.36 8.88
N THR A 325 -6.82 -3.04 10.16
CA THR A 325 -6.41 -1.76 10.72
C THR A 325 -4.94 -1.49 10.37
N PRO A 326 -4.54 -0.26 9.98
CA PRO A 326 -3.16 0.03 9.58
C PRO A 326 -2.10 -0.45 10.58
N GLY A 327 -1.09 -1.17 10.09
CA GLY A 327 -0.03 -1.74 10.92
C GLY A 327 -0.41 -3.02 11.68
N THR A 328 -1.57 -3.62 11.38
CA THR A 328 -2.00 -4.93 11.90
C THR A 328 -1.57 -6.03 10.94
N GLN A 329 -0.92 -7.07 11.45
CA GLN A 329 -0.62 -8.25 10.65
C GLN A 329 -1.92 -8.97 10.29
N ALA A 330 -2.05 -9.46 9.05
CA ALA A 330 -3.20 -10.26 8.58
C ALA A 330 -2.86 -11.77 8.48
N GLY A 331 -1.72 -12.18 9.04
CA GLY A 331 -1.28 -13.57 9.03
C GLY A 331 -2.14 -14.48 9.92
N ALA A 332 -1.99 -15.79 9.69
CA ALA A 332 -2.60 -16.86 10.45
C ALA A 332 -2.38 -16.72 11.97
N PRO A 333 -3.26 -17.28 12.81
CA PRO A 333 -3.11 -17.19 14.26
C PRO A 333 -1.79 -17.85 14.72
N PRO A 334 -1.03 -17.29 15.67
CA PRO A 334 0.22 -17.91 16.12
C PRO A 334 0.01 -19.20 16.94
N GLY A 335 -1.19 -19.41 17.48
CA GLY A 335 -1.60 -20.56 18.29
C GLY A 335 -3.13 -20.55 18.49
N PRO A 336 -3.69 -21.45 19.30
CA PRO A 336 -5.13 -21.47 19.58
C PRO A 336 -5.62 -20.13 20.14
N PRO A 337 -6.45 -19.38 19.41
CA PRO A 337 -6.91 -18.08 19.86
C PRO A 337 -7.98 -18.22 20.96
N GLN A 338 -8.18 -17.15 21.72
CA GLN A 338 -9.29 -17.01 22.65
C GLN A 338 -10.58 -16.69 21.91
N LEU A 339 -11.67 -17.36 22.27
CA LEU A 339 -13.00 -17.03 21.80
C LEU A 339 -13.60 -15.93 22.69
N LEU A 340 -13.90 -14.77 22.09
CA LEU A 340 -14.57 -13.66 22.78
C LEU A 340 -16.08 -13.72 22.59
N TYR A 341 -16.53 -14.02 21.36
CA TYR A 341 -17.95 -14.07 21.03
C TYR A 341 -18.23 -14.94 19.81
N ALA A 342 -19.37 -15.62 19.82
CA ALA A 342 -19.96 -16.20 18.62
C ALA A 342 -21.50 -16.14 18.71
N GLY A 343 -22.13 -15.45 17.77
CA GLY A 343 -23.58 -15.22 17.78
C GLY A 343 -24.09 -14.60 16.49
N GLU A 344 -25.35 -14.17 16.49
CA GLU A 344 -25.99 -13.59 15.31
C GLU A 344 -26.28 -12.09 15.50
N ALA A 345 -26.10 -11.31 14.44
CA ALA A 345 -26.47 -9.89 14.39
C ALA A 345 -26.82 -9.50 12.94
N ASP A 346 -27.92 -8.77 12.73
CA ASP A 346 -28.36 -8.22 11.42
C ASP A 346 -28.27 -9.22 10.24
N GLY A 347 -28.71 -10.48 10.46
CA GLY A 347 -28.70 -11.48 9.39
C GLY A 347 -27.33 -12.12 9.10
N ALA A 348 -26.31 -11.82 9.92
CA ALA A 348 -24.98 -12.44 9.86
C ALA A 348 -24.67 -13.28 11.13
N ARG A 349 -23.85 -14.32 10.95
CA ARG A 349 -23.16 -15.03 12.04
C ARG A 349 -21.79 -14.38 12.23
N ILE A 350 -21.50 -13.98 13.45
CA ILE A 350 -20.28 -13.25 13.83
C ILE A 350 -19.46 -14.09 14.80
N VAL A 351 -18.15 -14.15 14.60
CA VAL A 351 -17.19 -14.74 15.54
C VAL A 351 -16.09 -13.71 15.83
N LEU A 352 -15.87 -13.40 17.11
CA LEU A 352 -14.77 -12.55 17.59
C LEU A 352 -13.73 -13.42 18.31
N LEU A 353 -12.48 -13.32 17.86
CA LEU A 353 -11.34 -14.06 18.37
C LEU A 353 -10.23 -13.10 18.82
N TYR A 354 -9.41 -13.52 19.77
CA TYR A 354 -8.26 -12.75 20.26
C TYR A 354 -7.02 -13.65 20.38
N ASP A 355 -5.89 -13.23 19.79
CA ASP A 355 -4.62 -14.00 19.83
C ASP A 355 -3.59 -13.45 20.84
N GLY A 356 -3.97 -12.49 21.68
CA GLY A 356 -3.05 -11.79 22.59
C GLY A 356 -2.46 -10.50 22.03
N LEU A 357 -2.58 -10.26 20.73
CA LEU A 357 -2.09 -9.04 20.06
C LEU A 357 -3.16 -8.36 19.21
N ARG A 358 -4.08 -9.14 18.63
CA ARG A 358 -5.08 -8.71 17.66
C ARG A 358 -6.44 -9.30 18.02
N VAL A 359 -7.47 -8.51 17.78
CA VAL A 359 -8.85 -9.00 17.67
C VAL A 359 -9.14 -9.28 16.20
N VAL A 360 -9.75 -10.43 15.94
CA VAL A 360 -10.19 -10.85 14.60
C VAL A 360 -11.70 -11.05 14.63
N ARG A 361 -12.39 -10.41 13.68
CA ARG A 361 -13.82 -10.57 13.45
C ARG A 361 -14.03 -11.34 12.16
N TYR A 362 -14.66 -12.50 12.26
CA TYR A 362 -15.20 -13.23 11.13
C TYR A 362 -16.71 -13.00 11.07
N ALA A 363 -17.23 -12.69 9.89
CA ALA A 363 -18.66 -12.53 9.63
C ALA A 363 -19.05 -13.31 8.37
N GLU A 364 -20.11 -14.11 8.44
CA GLU A 364 -20.74 -14.74 7.27
C GLU A 364 -22.26 -14.47 7.30
N PRO A 365 -22.93 -14.37 6.14
CA PRO A 365 -24.40 -14.34 6.13
C PRO A 365 -24.98 -15.60 6.80
N LYS A 366 -26.21 -15.51 7.32
CA LYS A 366 -26.92 -16.69 7.83
C LYS A 366 -27.16 -17.73 6.71
N ASP A 367 -27.49 -17.24 5.52
CA ASP A 367 -27.82 -18.05 4.35
C ASP A 367 -26.62 -18.16 3.40
N GLY A 368 -25.68 -19.04 3.76
CA GLY A 368 -24.47 -19.33 2.98
C GLY A 368 -23.25 -18.49 3.37
N THR A 369 -22.18 -18.60 2.57
CA THR A 369 -20.87 -17.99 2.90
C THR A 369 -20.42 -16.93 1.90
N SER A 370 -21.27 -16.60 0.92
CA SER A 370 -20.99 -15.58 -0.09
C SER A 370 -21.03 -14.19 0.55
N GLY A 371 -19.95 -13.41 0.47
CA GLY A 371 -19.85 -12.12 1.17
C GLY A 371 -19.32 -12.22 2.60
N ALA A 372 -18.67 -13.34 2.97
CA ALA A 372 -17.97 -13.43 4.25
C ALA A 372 -16.87 -12.37 4.36
N ALA A 373 -16.68 -11.84 5.56
CA ALA A 373 -15.67 -10.84 5.89
C ALA A 373 -14.76 -11.32 7.01
N LEU A 374 -13.51 -10.88 6.96
CA LEU A 374 -12.48 -11.12 7.95
C LEU A 374 -11.75 -9.81 8.24
N ASP A 375 -12.02 -9.26 9.42
CA ASP A 375 -11.47 -7.98 9.84
C ASP A 375 -10.42 -8.20 10.94
N PHE A 376 -9.28 -7.53 10.82
CA PHE A 376 -8.19 -7.57 11.78
C PHE A 376 -8.02 -6.21 12.46
N ALA A 377 -8.05 -6.19 13.79
CA ALA A 377 -7.71 -5.01 14.56
C ALA A 377 -6.61 -5.29 15.58
N ARG A 378 -5.59 -4.44 15.57
CA ARG A 378 -4.56 -4.41 16.59
C ARG A 378 -5.17 -4.02 17.94
N ALA A 379 -4.78 -4.73 18.99
CA ALA A 379 -5.33 -4.58 20.34
C ALA A 379 -4.27 -4.82 21.44
N ASP A 380 -2.98 -4.89 21.09
CA ASP A 380 -1.90 -5.06 22.04
C ASP A 380 -1.79 -3.86 23.00
N GLY A 381 -1.59 -4.17 24.27
CA GLY A 381 -1.53 -3.17 25.35
C GLY A 381 -2.84 -2.42 25.58
N ALA A 382 -3.98 -2.93 25.10
CA ALA A 382 -5.29 -2.41 25.48
C ALA A 382 -5.49 -2.51 27.00
N THR A 383 -6.07 -1.48 27.61
CA THR A 383 -6.42 -1.47 29.03
C THR A 383 -7.91 -1.19 29.19
N GLY A 384 -8.43 -1.10 30.43
CA GLY A 384 -9.86 -0.95 30.71
C GLY A 384 -10.62 0.03 29.78
N PRO A 385 -10.10 1.25 29.53
CA PRO A 385 -10.72 2.20 28.62
C PRO A 385 -10.80 1.72 27.15
N GLU A 386 -9.74 1.13 26.61
CA GLU A 386 -9.71 0.68 25.21
C GLU A 386 -10.32 -0.72 25.02
N ALA A 387 -10.35 -1.53 26.07
CA ALA A 387 -10.95 -2.86 26.10
C ALA A 387 -12.39 -2.83 26.62
N GLY A 388 -13.11 -1.71 26.45
CA GLY A 388 -14.49 -1.55 26.91
C GLY A 388 -15.54 -2.12 25.95
N ALA A 389 -15.23 -2.17 24.65
CA ALA A 389 -16.16 -2.64 23.62
C ALA A 389 -15.45 -3.11 22.34
N LEU A 390 -16.12 -3.97 21.58
CA LEU A 390 -15.74 -4.40 20.23
C LEU A 390 -16.93 -4.31 19.29
N VAL A 391 -16.70 -3.87 18.05
CA VAL A 391 -17.75 -3.87 17.02
C VAL A 391 -18.12 -5.31 16.68
N VAL A 392 -19.41 -5.62 16.80
CA VAL A 392 -19.99 -6.90 16.37
C VAL A 392 -20.46 -6.78 14.93
N ASP A 393 -21.15 -5.70 14.60
CA ASP A 393 -21.64 -5.49 13.24
C ASP A 393 -21.86 -4.01 12.90
N ARG A 394 -21.84 -3.74 11.60
CA ARG A 394 -22.20 -2.46 10.97
C ARG A 394 -23.14 -2.73 9.79
N ALA A 395 -24.43 -2.53 10.00
CA ALA A 395 -25.47 -2.68 8.99
C ALA A 395 -26.38 -1.45 8.95
N ASP A 396 -26.84 -1.08 7.75
CA ASP A 396 -27.83 -0.01 7.51
C ASP A 396 -27.51 1.32 8.19
N GLY A 397 -26.23 1.71 8.23
CA GLY A 397 -25.78 2.95 8.87
C GLY A 397 -25.66 2.89 10.40
N ASN A 398 -25.98 1.74 11.01
CA ASN A 398 -25.89 1.51 12.44
C ASN A 398 -24.66 0.68 12.83
N VAL A 399 -24.33 0.69 14.12
CA VAL A 399 -23.30 -0.14 14.73
C VAL A 399 -23.83 -0.83 15.98
N ARG A 400 -23.36 -2.05 16.22
CA ARG A 400 -23.53 -2.78 17.48
C ARG A 400 -22.19 -3.13 18.10
N TYR A 401 -22.15 -3.10 19.42
CA TYR A 401 -20.95 -3.41 20.19
C TYR A 401 -21.18 -4.59 21.12
N LEU A 402 -20.21 -5.48 21.21
CA LEU A 402 -20.03 -6.36 22.34
C LEU A 402 -19.30 -5.58 23.43
N THR A 403 -19.91 -5.46 24.60
CA THR A 403 -19.33 -4.74 25.74
C THR A 403 -18.50 -5.63 26.65
N ALA A 404 -17.53 -5.04 27.34
CA ALA A 404 -16.72 -5.75 28.33
C ALA A 404 -17.59 -6.30 29.48
N PRO A 405 -17.18 -7.41 30.13
CA PRO A 405 -17.99 -8.05 31.17
C PRO A 405 -18.18 -7.18 32.43
N TRP A 406 -17.28 -6.24 32.71
CA TRP A 406 -17.40 -5.29 33.82
C TRP A 406 -18.27 -4.06 33.52
N VAL A 407 -18.71 -3.87 32.27
CA VAL A 407 -19.59 -2.75 31.91
C VAL A 407 -20.95 -2.95 32.56
N ARG A 408 -21.39 -1.94 33.33
CA ARG A 408 -22.66 -1.93 34.05
C ARG A 408 -23.77 -1.23 33.27
N ALA A 409 -23.44 -0.20 32.50
CA ALA A 409 -24.40 0.49 31.65
C ALA A 409 -23.76 0.99 30.35
N ALA A 410 -24.57 1.04 29.29
CA ALA A 410 -24.20 1.65 28.02
C ALA A 410 -25.23 2.72 27.65
N ALA A 411 -24.77 3.78 27.00
CA ALA A 411 -25.63 4.84 26.48
C ALA A 411 -25.02 5.46 25.21
N VAL A 412 -25.84 6.16 24.45
CA VAL A 412 -25.39 6.98 23.32
C VAL A 412 -25.33 8.45 23.77
N ARG A 413 -24.21 9.13 23.46
CA ARG A 413 -24.03 10.57 23.68
C ARG A 413 -23.79 11.26 22.34
N ASN A 414 -24.67 12.19 21.98
CA ASN A 414 -24.40 13.08 20.85
C ASN A 414 -23.43 14.18 21.30
N LEU A 415 -22.21 14.16 20.78
CA LEU A 415 -21.17 15.13 21.16
C LEU A 415 -21.55 16.56 20.72
N LEU A 416 -22.33 16.73 19.65
CA LEU A 416 -22.80 18.05 19.20
C LEU A 416 -23.94 18.63 20.05
N ARG A 417 -24.50 17.85 20.98
CA ARG A 417 -25.59 18.28 21.88
C ARG A 417 -25.26 17.88 23.33
N PRO A 418 -24.25 18.51 23.96
CA PRO A 418 -23.72 18.05 25.24
C PRO A 418 -24.70 18.20 26.42
N SER A 419 -25.66 19.14 26.33
CA SER A 419 -26.72 19.33 27.32
C SER A 419 -27.86 18.31 27.22
N ALA A 420 -27.97 17.58 26.10
CA ALA A 420 -28.98 16.53 25.98
C ALA A 420 -28.65 15.38 26.94
N ALA A 421 -29.68 14.73 27.49
CA ALA A 421 -29.51 13.57 28.34
C ALA A 421 -28.94 12.36 27.56
N PRO A 422 -28.16 11.46 28.21
CA PRO A 422 -27.72 10.22 27.58
C PRO A 422 -28.92 9.40 27.14
N MET A 423 -28.89 8.83 25.93
CA MET A 423 -29.90 7.86 25.53
C MET A 423 -29.45 6.48 26.02
N PRO A 424 -30.13 5.84 26.99
CA PRO A 424 -29.76 4.52 27.46
C PRO A 424 -29.75 3.53 26.31
N LEU A 425 -28.70 2.70 26.24
CA LEU A 425 -28.54 1.70 25.20
C LEU A 425 -28.72 0.33 25.80
N HIS A 426 -29.80 -0.36 25.41
CA HIS A 426 -30.06 -1.71 25.87
C HIS A 426 -28.91 -2.65 25.49
N ARG A 427 -28.64 -3.62 26.35
CA ARG A 427 -27.68 -4.71 26.15
C ARG A 427 -28.40 -6.02 26.36
N ASP A 428 -28.22 -6.96 25.45
CA ASP A 428 -28.72 -8.31 25.64
C ASP A 428 -27.93 -9.05 26.73
N ARG A 429 -28.33 -10.29 27.01
CA ARG A 429 -27.69 -11.16 28.01
C ARG A 429 -26.22 -11.46 27.72
N ASP A 430 -25.81 -11.39 26.47
CA ASP A 430 -24.44 -11.65 26.01
C ASP A 430 -23.60 -10.36 26.01
N GLY A 431 -24.21 -9.21 26.31
CA GLY A 431 -23.57 -7.91 26.39
C GLY A 431 -23.49 -7.18 25.05
N VAL A 432 -24.22 -7.64 24.02
CA VAL A 432 -24.33 -6.95 22.72
C VAL A 432 -25.33 -5.81 22.84
N THR A 433 -24.95 -4.62 22.38
CA THR A 433 -25.81 -3.45 22.44
C THR A 433 -26.91 -3.49 21.37
N ALA A 434 -28.01 -2.81 21.62
CA ALA A 434 -28.93 -2.39 20.57
C ALA A 434 -28.18 -1.57 19.50
N PRO A 435 -28.65 -1.54 18.23
CA PRO A 435 -28.02 -0.74 17.19
C PRO A 435 -28.23 0.76 17.43
N PHE A 436 -27.27 1.57 17.02
CA PHE A 436 -27.44 3.02 16.90
C PHE A 436 -26.63 3.58 15.74
N ALA A 437 -27.00 4.76 15.25
CA ALA A 437 -26.37 5.38 14.09
C ALA A 437 -24.87 5.60 14.31
N SER A 438 -24.05 4.97 13.45
CA SER A 438 -22.60 5.06 13.52
C SER A 438 -22.10 6.34 12.88
N PRO A 439 -21.25 7.14 13.56
CA PRO A 439 -20.60 8.27 12.92
C PRO A 439 -19.70 7.82 11.76
N ALA A 440 -19.07 6.64 11.81
CA ALA A 440 -18.16 6.16 10.76
C ALA A 440 -18.85 5.98 9.40
N LEU A 441 -20.15 5.67 9.39
CA LEU A 441 -20.97 5.48 8.18
C LEU A 441 -21.71 6.76 7.76
N ALA A 442 -21.66 7.82 8.58
CA ALA A 442 -22.35 9.07 8.29
C ALA A 442 -21.67 9.83 7.14
N ARG A 443 -22.49 10.33 6.21
CA ARG A 443 -22.05 11.16 5.05
C ARG A 443 -21.81 12.63 5.40
N GLY A 444 -22.26 13.08 6.58
CA GLY A 444 -22.12 14.45 7.07
C GLY A 444 -22.12 14.49 8.60
N CYS A 445 -21.90 15.67 9.17
CA CYS A 445 -21.78 15.86 10.62
C CYS A 445 -22.92 16.72 11.20
N THR A 446 -24.15 16.22 11.09
CA THR A 446 -25.34 16.81 11.76
C THR A 446 -25.52 16.28 13.18
N SER A 447 -24.92 15.13 13.47
CA SER A 447 -24.81 14.50 14.79
C SER A 447 -23.49 13.74 14.89
N TRP A 448 -22.94 13.60 16.08
CA TRP A 448 -21.82 12.70 16.32
C TRP A 448 -22.10 11.83 17.55
N ASN A 449 -22.55 10.59 17.32
CA ASN A 449 -22.93 9.66 18.37
C ASN A 449 -21.72 8.89 18.89
N ALA A 450 -21.33 9.15 20.14
CA ALA A 450 -20.34 8.38 20.88
C ALA A 450 -21.01 7.33 21.78
N LEU A 451 -20.34 6.21 21.96
CA LEU A 451 -20.68 5.17 22.93
C LEU A 451 -20.18 5.60 24.31
N ALA A 452 -21.08 5.73 25.28
CA ALA A 452 -20.74 5.93 26.68
C ALA A 452 -20.86 4.61 27.44
N LEU A 453 -19.76 4.17 28.04
CA LEU A 453 -19.69 2.96 28.85
C LEU A 453 -19.43 3.33 30.30
N ARG A 454 -20.25 2.80 31.20
CA ARG A 454 -20.10 3.01 32.64
C ARG A 454 -19.72 1.71 33.34
N ASP A 455 -18.65 1.78 34.13
CA ASP A 455 -18.22 0.74 35.07
C ASP A 455 -17.96 1.36 36.46
N ASP A 456 -17.22 0.64 37.31
CA ASP A 456 -16.91 1.07 38.67
C ASP A 456 -15.93 2.24 38.76
N ALA A 457 -15.12 2.45 37.71
CA ALA A 457 -14.17 3.56 37.66
C ALA A 457 -14.81 4.83 37.09
N GLY A 458 -15.94 4.73 36.39
CA GLY A 458 -16.71 5.88 35.93
C GLY A 458 -17.32 5.68 34.55
N THR A 459 -17.65 6.79 33.88
CA THR A 459 -18.15 6.78 32.50
C THR A 459 -17.05 7.19 31.55
N ARG A 460 -16.86 6.41 30.48
CA ARG A 460 -15.90 6.67 29.41
C ARG A 460 -16.62 6.81 28.09
N LEU A 461 -16.12 7.69 27.23
CA LEU A 461 -16.64 7.89 25.89
C LEU A 461 -15.72 7.22 24.87
N SER A 462 -16.31 6.47 23.94
CA SER A 462 -15.61 5.91 22.79
C SER A 462 -16.38 6.25 21.52
N THR A 463 -15.67 6.38 20.40
CA THR A 463 -16.27 6.75 19.11
C THR A 463 -15.95 5.72 18.04
N ASP A 464 -16.90 5.50 17.14
CA ASP A 464 -16.67 4.73 15.93
C ASP A 464 -15.87 5.58 14.93
N LEU A 465 -14.67 5.13 14.56
CA LEU A 465 -13.83 5.73 13.52
C LEU A 465 -13.63 4.80 12.32
N GLY A 466 -14.35 3.67 12.28
CA GLY A 466 -14.28 2.67 11.20
C GLY A 466 -13.55 1.38 11.58
N GLU A 467 -12.84 1.34 12.71
CA GLU A 467 -12.08 0.17 13.17
C GLU A 467 -12.90 -0.75 14.11
N LEU A 468 -12.46 -2.00 14.33
CA LEU A 468 -13.18 -2.93 15.21
C LEU A 468 -13.17 -2.51 16.69
N VAL A 469 -12.07 -1.91 17.13
CA VAL A 469 -11.95 -1.37 18.49
C VAL A 469 -12.27 0.13 18.40
N PRO A 470 -13.36 0.62 19.05
CA PRO A 470 -13.70 2.04 19.01
C PRO A 470 -12.64 2.87 19.73
N ALA A 471 -12.36 4.07 19.22
CA ALA A 471 -11.34 4.95 19.79
C ALA A 471 -11.83 5.58 21.10
N HIS A 472 -11.02 5.51 22.15
CA HIS A 472 -11.32 6.13 23.44
C HIS A 472 -11.12 7.65 23.37
N LEU A 473 -12.11 8.41 23.85
CA LEU A 473 -12.08 9.86 23.87
C LEU A 473 -11.66 10.37 25.24
N THR A 474 -10.60 11.17 25.24
CA THR A 474 -10.07 11.84 26.43
C THR A 474 -10.04 13.36 26.23
N ALA A 475 -9.86 14.10 27.32
CA ALA A 475 -9.71 15.53 27.27
C ALA A 475 -8.69 16.04 28.30
N GLY A 476 -8.19 17.25 28.08
CA GLY A 476 -7.25 17.91 28.99
C GLY A 476 -5.80 17.83 28.51
N ARG A 477 -4.86 18.12 29.44
CA ARG A 477 -3.45 18.26 29.09
C ARG A 477 -2.88 16.91 28.61
N PRO A 478 -2.07 16.87 27.54
CA PRO A 478 -1.57 15.61 26.97
C PRO A 478 -0.78 14.71 27.95
N GLY A 479 -0.13 15.29 28.97
CA GLY A 479 0.60 14.52 29.99
C GLY A 479 -0.24 14.03 31.16
N ALA A 480 -1.50 14.46 31.25
CA ALA A 480 -2.45 14.03 32.26
C ALA A 480 -3.88 14.14 31.70
N PRO A 481 -4.22 13.33 30.67
CA PRO A 481 -5.56 13.34 30.12
C PRO A 481 -6.55 12.81 31.16
N ARG A 482 -7.77 13.33 31.12
CA ARG A 482 -8.92 12.82 31.87
C ARG A 482 -9.94 12.21 30.93
N GLU A 483 -10.87 11.45 31.50
CA GLU A 483 -12.06 11.00 30.77
C GLU A 483 -12.82 12.20 30.18
N ALA A 484 -13.20 12.08 28.91
CA ALA A 484 -13.94 13.14 28.22
C ALA A 484 -15.41 13.14 28.62
N VAL A 485 -16.00 14.34 28.63
CA VAL A 485 -17.46 14.53 28.60
C VAL A 485 -17.87 15.12 27.25
N ALA A 486 -19.16 15.05 26.91
CA ALA A 486 -19.65 15.52 25.61
C ALA A 486 -19.27 16.99 25.32
N ALA A 487 -19.25 17.85 26.35
CA ALA A 487 -18.92 19.27 26.21
C ALA A 487 -17.47 19.51 25.72
N ASP A 488 -16.54 18.60 26.00
CA ASP A 488 -15.13 18.71 25.55
C ASP A 488 -14.97 18.61 24.02
N TRP A 489 -16.00 18.07 23.35
CA TRP A 489 -16.00 17.77 21.93
C TRP A 489 -17.08 18.55 21.16
N GLN A 490 -17.85 19.42 21.82
CA GLN A 490 -19.06 20.02 21.22
C GLN A 490 -18.81 20.77 19.91
N HIS A 491 -17.67 21.47 19.81
CA HIS A 491 -17.29 22.22 18.62
C HIS A 491 -16.36 21.44 17.70
N THR A 492 -15.73 20.38 18.19
CA THR A 492 -14.62 19.68 17.51
C THR A 492 -14.98 18.28 17.06
N ALA A 493 -16.13 17.71 17.47
CA ALA A 493 -16.50 16.33 17.14
C ALA A 493 -16.49 16.06 15.62
N CYS A 494 -16.90 17.02 14.81
CA CYS A 494 -16.88 16.86 13.35
C CYS A 494 -15.47 16.71 12.76
N SER A 495 -14.44 17.25 13.41
CA SER A 495 -13.05 17.10 12.96
C SER A 495 -12.53 15.67 13.13
N LEU A 496 -13.19 14.83 13.94
CA LEU A 496 -12.85 13.41 14.08
C LEU A 496 -12.98 12.66 12.74
N THR A 497 -13.72 13.19 11.77
CA THR A 497 -13.76 12.66 10.40
C THR A 497 -12.36 12.60 9.76
N ALA A 498 -11.47 13.53 10.10
CA ALA A 498 -10.11 13.59 9.53
C ALA A 498 -9.15 12.49 10.04
N VAL A 499 -9.57 11.72 11.06
CA VAL A 499 -8.77 10.67 11.69
C VAL A 499 -9.40 9.28 11.58
N ARG A 500 -10.44 9.10 10.75
CA ARG A 500 -11.09 7.80 10.52
C ARG A 500 -10.17 6.79 9.85
N SER A 501 -10.33 5.51 10.18
CA SER A 501 -9.66 4.39 9.52
C SER A 501 -8.13 4.46 9.56
N HIS A 502 -7.56 5.06 10.61
CA HIS A 502 -6.11 5.22 10.82
C HIS A 502 -5.55 4.34 11.95
N GLY A 503 -6.37 3.44 12.50
CA GLY A 503 -5.96 2.59 13.63
C GLY A 503 -5.82 3.38 14.92
N VAL A 504 -6.75 4.30 15.12
CA VAL A 504 -6.79 5.18 16.28
C VAL A 504 -7.13 4.38 17.53
N ARG A 505 -6.27 4.50 18.55
CA ARG A 505 -6.47 3.93 19.87
C ARG A 505 -7.21 4.92 20.76
N THR A 506 -6.71 6.15 20.82
CA THR A 506 -7.27 7.23 21.63
C THR A 506 -7.27 8.54 20.86
N VAL A 507 -8.22 9.43 21.19
CA VAL A 507 -8.19 10.83 20.75
C VAL A 507 -8.32 11.73 21.97
N ASN A 508 -7.36 12.62 22.17
CA ASN A 508 -7.38 13.62 23.26
C ASN A 508 -7.75 15.00 22.70
N SER A 509 -8.70 15.69 23.35
CA SER A 509 -9.04 17.11 23.09
C SER A 509 -8.45 18.01 24.16
N TRP A 510 -7.65 19.00 23.76
CA TRP A 510 -6.97 19.91 24.68
C TRP A 510 -7.10 21.38 24.29
N ALA A 511 -7.84 22.16 25.09
CA ALA A 511 -7.84 23.62 24.99
C ALA A 511 -6.51 24.21 25.49
N TYR A 512 -5.70 24.72 24.57
CA TYR A 512 -4.33 25.18 24.88
C TYR A 512 -4.21 26.71 24.97
N ALA A 513 -5.12 27.48 24.36
CA ALA A 513 -5.16 28.93 24.47
C ALA A 513 -6.58 29.52 24.32
N ARG A 514 -6.77 30.71 24.88
CA ARG A 514 -7.95 31.57 24.66
C ARG A 514 -7.47 32.91 24.17
N GLN A 515 -8.13 33.48 23.17
CA GLN A 515 -7.65 34.67 22.48
C GLN A 515 -8.76 35.70 22.31
N PRO A 516 -8.67 36.87 22.95
CA PRO A 516 -9.50 38.01 22.58
C PRO A 516 -9.27 38.37 21.12
N LEU A 517 -10.36 38.50 20.37
CA LEU A 517 -10.31 38.89 18.97
C LEU A 517 -10.34 40.43 18.82
N PRO A 518 -9.70 40.98 17.78
CA PRO A 518 -9.77 42.40 17.47
C PRO A 518 -11.20 42.94 17.34
N GLU A 519 -11.34 44.26 17.43
CA GLU A 519 -12.62 44.96 17.27
C GLU A 519 -13.70 44.53 18.28
N GLY A 520 -13.29 44.06 19.47
CA GLY A 520 -14.23 43.62 20.51
C GLY A 520 -15.07 42.41 20.09
N ALA A 521 -14.61 41.60 19.14
CA ALA A 521 -15.38 40.51 18.54
C ALA A 521 -15.59 39.28 19.45
N GLY A 522 -15.20 39.35 20.73
CA GLY A 522 -15.27 38.28 21.72
C GLY A 522 -13.98 37.49 21.88
N THR A 523 -14.05 36.34 22.54
CA THR A 523 -12.89 35.47 22.82
C THR A 523 -12.99 34.16 22.06
N ALA A 524 -12.01 33.87 21.20
CA ALA A 524 -11.88 32.60 20.51
C ALA A 524 -11.16 31.56 21.37
N ASP A 525 -11.48 30.29 21.15
CA ASP A 525 -10.83 29.15 21.78
C ASP A 525 -9.93 28.42 20.79
N TRP A 526 -8.71 28.13 21.24
CA TRP A 526 -7.76 27.28 20.53
C TRP A 526 -7.68 25.93 21.22
N SER A 527 -8.00 24.88 20.46
CA SER A 527 -7.92 23.52 20.94
C SER A 527 -7.07 22.67 20.01
N CYS A 528 -6.52 21.61 20.55
CA CYS A 528 -5.82 20.60 19.77
C CYS A 528 -6.47 19.25 19.99
N ALA A 529 -6.77 18.54 18.89
CA ALA A 529 -7.17 17.15 18.91
C ALA A 529 -6.01 16.28 18.42
N ARG A 530 -5.56 15.34 19.25
CA ARG A 530 -4.51 14.38 18.88
C ARG A 530 -5.06 12.97 18.90
N ALA A 531 -4.98 12.29 17.76
CA ALA A 531 -5.34 10.88 17.59
C ALA A 531 -4.07 10.02 17.61
N ASP A 532 -3.85 9.30 18.71
CA ASP A 532 -2.76 8.34 18.84
C ASP A 532 -3.21 6.95 18.37
N THR A 533 -2.31 6.21 17.72
CA THR A 533 -2.64 4.94 17.05
C THR A 533 -2.12 3.73 17.84
N TRP A 534 -2.69 2.56 17.57
CA TRP A 534 -2.23 1.29 18.17
C TRP A 534 -0.77 0.96 17.85
N ARG A 535 -0.25 1.38 16.68
CA ARG A 535 1.14 1.15 16.28
C ARG A 535 2.14 2.10 16.96
N GLY A 536 1.68 3.10 17.73
CA GLY A 536 2.50 4.14 18.35
C GLY A 536 3.03 5.23 17.39
N GLY A 537 3.12 4.94 16.09
CA GLY A 537 3.52 5.89 15.04
C GLY A 537 2.36 6.45 14.21
N GLY A 538 2.60 7.55 13.51
CA GLY A 538 1.63 8.19 12.61
C GLY A 538 0.37 8.71 13.32
N ALA A 539 0.56 9.22 14.54
CA ALA A 539 -0.46 10.00 15.21
C ALA A 539 -0.83 11.24 14.37
N ARG A 540 -2.11 11.62 14.39
CA ARG A 540 -2.61 12.80 13.69
C ARG A 540 -2.98 13.87 14.67
N THR A 541 -2.55 15.10 14.40
CA THR A 541 -2.77 16.25 15.27
C THR A 541 -3.50 17.33 14.48
N LEU A 542 -4.59 17.84 15.03
CA LEU A 542 -5.39 18.92 14.47
C LEU A 542 -5.34 20.10 15.44
N ALA A 543 -4.87 21.26 14.98
CA ALA A 543 -5.09 22.51 15.69
C ALA A 543 -6.40 23.13 15.19
N LEU A 544 -7.25 23.51 16.12
CA LEU A 544 -8.64 23.89 15.88
C LEU A 544 -8.89 25.28 16.48
N PHE A 545 -9.53 26.14 15.70
CA PHE A 545 -9.92 27.50 16.08
C PHE A 545 -11.43 27.60 16.16
N THR A 546 -11.96 27.94 17.34
CA THR A 546 -13.38 28.16 17.55
C THR A 546 -13.63 29.66 17.76
N ALA A 547 -14.26 30.30 16.78
CA ALA A 547 -14.63 31.70 16.89
C ALA A 547 -15.80 31.88 17.89
N PRO A 548 -15.95 33.07 18.50
CA PRO A 548 -17.07 33.39 19.38
C PRO A 548 -18.42 33.11 18.70
N GLY A 549 -19.27 32.31 19.35
CA GLY A 549 -20.59 31.93 18.83
C GLY A 549 -20.57 30.95 17.67
N ALA A 550 -19.40 30.44 17.25
CA ALA A 550 -19.32 29.39 16.23
C ALA A 550 -19.83 28.05 16.77
N VAL A 551 -20.63 27.35 15.96
CA VAL A 551 -21.13 26.01 16.31
C VAL A 551 -20.04 24.96 16.14
N THR A 552 -19.18 25.11 15.13
CA THR A 552 -18.08 24.18 14.81
C THR A 552 -16.75 24.91 14.76
N ALA A 553 -15.69 24.23 15.21
CA ALA A 553 -14.32 24.71 15.10
C ALA A 553 -13.80 24.57 13.65
N ALA A 554 -13.02 25.55 13.21
CA ALA A 554 -12.27 25.48 11.96
C ALA A 554 -10.93 24.76 12.18
N VAL A 555 -10.53 23.92 11.22
CA VAL A 555 -9.19 23.31 11.23
C VAL A 555 -8.16 24.36 10.80
N ALA A 556 -7.34 24.80 11.75
CA ALA A 556 -6.30 25.79 11.53
C ALA A 556 -5.01 25.16 10.98
N ALA A 557 -4.68 23.95 11.43
CA ALA A 557 -3.53 23.20 10.94
C ALA A 557 -3.71 21.70 11.21
N THR A 558 -3.05 20.88 10.40
CA THR A 558 -2.99 19.42 10.52
C THR A 558 -1.54 18.97 10.45
N ALA A 559 -1.20 17.94 11.19
CA ALA A 559 0.11 17.29 11.13
C ALA A 559 -0.01 15.79 11.34
N GLU A 560 0.87 15.00 10.72
CA GLU A 560 0.98 13.55 10.92
C GLU A 560 2.39 13.19 11.40
N GLY A 561 2.48 12.23 12.33
CA GLY A 561 3.77 11.72 12.82
C GLY A 561 4.55 12.68 13.74
N THR A 562 3.94 13.79 14.16
CA THR A 562 4.56 14.78 15.07
C THR A 562 4.37 14.42 16.54
N PRO A 563 5.30 14.77 17.45
CA PRO A 563 5.09 14.67 18.90
C PRO A 563 4.24 15.81 19.49
N ALA A 564 3.97 16.87 18.71
CA ALA A 564 3.22 18.05 19.13
C ALA A 564 1.83 17.66 19.67
N CYS A 565 1.34 18.41 20.67
CA CYS A 565 0.08 18.11 21.35
C CYS A 565 0.03 16.73 22.04
N GLY A 566 1.17 16.06 22.17
CA GLY A 566 1.30 14.77 22.83
C GLY A 566 2.00 14.90 24.17
N ASN A 567 2.05 13.81 24.92
CA ASN A 567 2.79 13.75 26.19
C ASN A 567 4.29 14.05 26.00
N ARG A 568 4.86 13.69 24.83
CA ARG A 568 6.27 13.93 24.51
C ARG A 568 6.58 15.39 24.21
N ASP A 569 5.69 16.10 23.53
CA ASP A 569 5.81 17.55 23.32
C ASP A 569 4.43 18.22 23.36
N PRO A 570 4.03 18.85 24.47
CA PRO A 570 2.74 19.51 24.60
C PRO A 570 2.71 20.89 23.93
N LEU A 571 3.73 21.30 23.17
CA LEU A 571 3.71 22.60 22.51
C LEU A 571 2.98 22.53 21.17
N VAL A 572 2.10 23.51 20.95
CA VAL A 572 1.34 23.72 19.72
C VAL A 572 1.35 25.21 19.42
N LEU A 573 1.50 25.55 18.15
CA LEU A 573 1.30 26.89 17.62
C LEU A 573 0.55 26.74 16.30
N ALA A 574 -0.55 27.46 16.14
CA ALA A 574 -1.30 27.50 14.89
C ALA A 574 -1.87 28.90 14.68
N GLY A 575 -2.28 29.18 13.45
CA GLY A 575 -2.95 30.43 13.11
C GLY A 575 -3.90 30.30 11.96
N VAL A 576 -4.84 31.23 11.90
CA VAL A 576 -5.86 31.34 10.87
C VAL A 576 -5.86 32.76 10.31
N LEU A 577 -6.36 32.90 9.08
CA LEU A 577 -6.77 34.18 8.56
C LEU A 577 -8.25 34.38 8.94
N TRP A 578 -8.53 35.36 9.79
CA TRP A 578 -9.86 35.64 10.31
C TRP A 578 -10.35 37.01 9.84
N LYS A 579 -11.63 37.10 9.47
CA LYS A 579 -12.27 38.35 9.06
C LYS A 579 -13.16 38.85 10.19
N SER A 580 -12.96 40.09 10.61
CA SER A 580 -13.83 40.75 11.58
C SER A 580 -15.21 41.05 10.99
N ARG A 581 -16.18 41.36 11.85
CA ARG A 581 -17.50 41.84 11.40
C ARG A 581 -17.40 43.18 10.67
N GLY A 582 -16.45 44.03 11.03
CA GLY A 582 -16.14 45.28 10.33
C GLY A 582 -15.49 45.08 8.96
N GLY A 583 -15.12 43.86 8.60
CA GLY A 583 -14.59 43.50 7.28
C GLY A 583 -13.07 43.48 7.18
N THR A 584 -12.36 43.84 8.25
CA THR A 584 -10.89 43.81 8.34
C THR A 584 -10.40 42.37 8.46
N TRP A 585 -9.33 42.04 7.74
CA TRP A 585 -8.68 40.74 7.85
C TRP A 585 -7.53 40.80 8.87
N TYR A 586 -7.41 39.73 9.65
CA TYR A 586 -6.36 39.55 10.63
C TYR A 586 -5.71 38.18 10.49
N VAL A 587 -4.39 38.12 10.66
CA VAL A 587 -3.73 36.88 11.05
C VAL A 587 -3.89 36.75 12.56
N VAL A 588 -4.58 35.68 12.97
CA VAL A 588 -4.85 35.35 14.37
C VAL A 588 -4.11 34.06 14.67
N ALA A 589 -3.23 34.05 15.65
CA ALA A 589 -2.45 32.89 16.05
C ALA A 589 -2.51 32.67 17.56
N GLY A 590 -2.60 31.39 17.95
CA GLY A 590 -2.57 30.93 19.33
C GLY A 590 -1.54 29.84 19.52
N ALA A 591 -0.83 29.91 20.64
CA ALA A 591 0.18 28.94 21.07
C ALA A 591 -0.08 28.43 22.49
N SER A 592 0.46 27.26 22.82
CA SER A 592 0.43 26.73 24.19
C SER A 592 1.00 27.74 25.20
N ARG A 593 0.47 27.75 26.43
CA ARG A 593 0.82 28.72 27.49
C ARG A 593 2.31 28.85 27.81
N GLN A 594 3.12 27.84 27.50
CA GLN A 594 4.57 27.86 27.70
C GLN A 594 5.33 28.73 26.66
N VAL A 595 4.67 29.14 25.58
CA VAL A 595 5.21 30.06 24.58
C VAL A 595 5.05 31.49 25.09
N THR A 596 6.15 32.24 25.15
CA THR A 596 6.22 33.60 25.72
C THR A 596 6.30 34.69 24.66
N SER A 597 6.51 34.33 23.39
CA SER A 597 6.39 35.26 22.26
C SER A 597 5.96 34.52 21.00
N VAL A 598 5.18 35.19 20.16
CA VAL A 598 4.75 34.71 18.84
C VAL A 598 5.10 35.75 17.79
N ALA A 599 5.63 35.28 16.65
CA ALA A 599 6.03 36.09 15.52
C ALA A 599 5.43 35.58 14.22
N SER A 600 5.16 36.50 13.30
CA SER A 600 4.73 36.22 11.93
C SER A 600 5.81 36.68 10.94
N SER A 601 5.92 36.02 9.78
CA SER A 601 6.87 36.38 8.72
C SER A 601 6.73 37.82 8.19
N GLY A 602 5.59 38.48 8.45
CA GLY A 602 5.39 39.90 8.14
C GLY A 602 6.09 40.88 9.10
N GLY A 603 7.01 40.40 9.95
CA GLY A 603 7.75 41.22 10.92
C GLY A 603 6.99 41.54 12.21
N VAL A 604 5.70 41.20 12.27
CA VAL A 604 4.87 41.41 13.47
C VAL A 604 5.24 40.41 14.56
N ARG A 605 5.48 40.94 15.76
CA ARG A 605 5.77 40.16 16.97
C ARG A 605 4.81 40.58 18.08
N ALA A 606 4.38 39.62 18.87
CA ALA A 606 3.57 39.82 20.05
C ALA A 606 4.26 39.17 21.26
N ALA A 607 4.27 39.88 22.39
CA ALA A 607 4.58 39.28 23.68
C ALA A 607 3.42 38.38 24.11
N GLY A 608 3.75 37.24 24.72
CA GLY A 608 2.78 36.21 25.13
C GLY A 608 2.58 35.11 24.08
N ASN A 609 1.53 34.31 24.28
CA ASN A 609 1.22 33.11 23.50
C ASN A 609 0.13 33.34 22.43
N ILE A 610 -0.26 34.59 22.17
CA ILE A 610 -1.27 34.94 21.18
C ILE A 610 -0.78 36.09 20.30
N LEU A 611 -1.24 36.12 19.06
CA LEU A 611 -0.94 37.19 18.10
C LEU A 611 -2.20 37.52 17.29
N ALA A 612 -2.50 38.79 17.13
CA ALA A 612 -3.49 39.29 16.18
C ALA A 612 -2.89 40.49 15.44
N ALA A 613 -2.84 40.41 14.12
CA ALA A 613 -2.22 41.44 13.29
C ALA A 613 -3.05 41.68 12.02
N PRO A 614 -3.30 42.95 11.62
CA PRO A 614 -3.97 43.24 10.36
C PRO A 614 -3.26 42.56 9.18
N ALA A 615 -4.05 42.06 8.23
CA ALA A 615 -3.56 41.30 7.09
C ALA A 615 -4.41 41.59 5.84
N ARG A 616 -3.90 41.20 4.67
CA ARG A 616 -4.68 41.23 3.43
C ARG A 616 -5.45 39.91 3.24
N PRO A 617 -6.57 39.91 2.50
CA PRO A 617 -7.20 38.67 2.08
C PRO A 617 -6.19 37.73 1.40
N GLY A 618 -6.24 36.42 1.71
CA GLY A 618 -5.35 35.42 1.13
C GLY A 618 -3.91 35.39 1.68
N THR A 619 -3.60 36.17 2.72
CA THR A 619 -2.26 36.18 3.34
C THR A 619 -1.91 34.81 3.94
N THR A 620 -0.74 34.26 3.57
CA THR A 620 -0.15 33.08 4.21
C THR A 620 0.99 33.47 5.15
N ALA A 621 0.73 33.47 6.46
CA ALA A 621 1.73 33.83 7.47
C ALA A 621 2.54 32.61 7.92
N LYS A 622 3.88 32.69 7.89
CA LYS A 622 4.72 31.73 8.61
C LYS A 622 4.80 32.16 10.07
N LEU A 623 4.37 31.29 10.98
CA LEU A 623 4.39 31.56 12.41
C LEU A 623 5.59 30.87 13.08
N SER A 624 6.17 31.55 14.06
CA SER A 624 7.13 31.00 14.99
C SER A 624 6.85 31.51 16.40
N GLY A 625 7.18 30.70 17.40
CA GLY A 625 7.08 31.06 18.80
C GLY A 625 8.38 30.75 19.53
N ARG A 626 8.54 31.33 20.72
CA ARG A 626 9.64 31.01 21.65
C ARG A 626 9.12 30.75 23.04
N THR A 627 9.70 29.79 23.74
CA THR A 627 9.45 29.55 25.18
C THR A 627 10.34 30.43 26.06
N ALA A 628 10.06 30.45 27.37
CA ALA A 628 10.94 31.10 28.36
C ALA A 628 12.38 30.56 28.33
N SER A 629 12.57 29.27 28.02
CA SER A 629 13.90 28.65 27.85
C SER A 629 14.59 28.96 26.53
N GLY A 630 13.97 29.76 25.64
CA GLY A 630 14.50 30.09 24.32
C GLY A 630 14.23 29.03 23.24
N ARG A 631 13.55 27.91 23.57
CA ARG A 631 13.18 26.88 22.60
C ARG A 631 12.24 27.47 21.55
N GLN A 632 12.59 27.32 20.28
CA GLN A 632 11.75 27.74 19.17
C GLN A 632 10.63 26.72 18.92
N VAL A 633 9.42 27.22 18.65
CA VAL A 633 8.22 26.43 18.33
C VAL A 633 7.75 26.85 16.95
N GLY A 634 7.66 25.90 16.02
CA GLY A 634 7.10 26.15 14.70
C GLY A 634 5.58 26.07 14.70
N ALA A 635 4.94 26.67 13.68
CA ALA A 635 3.55 26.36 13.38
C ALA A 635 3.38 24.86 13.12
N LEU A 636 2.29 24.27 13.60
CA LEU A 636 1.89 22.90 13.30
C LEU A 636 1.74 22.71 11.78
N ARG A 637 2.35 21.66 11.22
CA ARG A 637 2.32 21.31 9.79
C ARG A 637 2.50 19.81 9.57
#